data_AF-A0AAV6Z1I1-F1
#
_entry.id   AF-A0AAV6Z1I1-F1
#
_cell.length_a   1.000
_cell.length_b   1.000
_cell.length_c   1.000
_cell.angle_alpha   90.00
_cell.angle_beta   90.00
_cell.angle_gamma   90.00
#
_symmetry.space_group_name_H-M   'P 1'
#
loop_
_entity.id
_entity.type
_entity.pdbx_description
1 polymer ?
#
loop_
_entity_poly.entity_id
_entity_poly.type
_entity_poly.pdbx_seq_one_letter_code
_entity_poly.pdbx_strand_id
1 'polypeptide(L)'
;MFFPVENMIPKMNRTVLFEVLKATKAADVFAELLFALPTDFWVKETSLMLNYICDETSVEDVTFFLDVWWEIMKNSKTRKDNIVETFSAVACQYLTQTNDDVFQSSKRFKPDPEECLPAADNILSVFLEGLHKIRSNIDTCTLKCYTIANLADMLCSSAFLEKESGDLPIRLYLEKLVAVLCFCNAKVKDHNPHKSLPDVIREAERIVQSGSTASRFRLVKSAQIFGLKILKDLLHHWGEELHNYVNDSDKISYEWFRMNGSLASLQKNLVALEPTEDFSEEQRGNILDLASCITSLLEKSANVQITCKMNDVDMMATVARNIIDYKMCRYKEVCSEFASEIAWAFSADWLNCLKTNKEVFLEPDLILKLLETVVKATYEQNNLNILEIQKCTAIVLDLFCELSLSQMDDVLMRVLNTWGEKGLSPCMSAFTDNFQEELNMTFNQISQNVTDYNTVSRVARLALLYPENVISKACHFAVSNLGAHEFLAKILTSLPALSFRGPNNAGTSVSFLSRCLMETCWGKLSSDKEESQFLYLLGYLMNPSDSKDKKISLLQPAEVVRTFVLPYMLDECVHVELCLNILHKALNVESPLDVSGKHWVISCSPFPLIMSLCKLLNSFSRCWQQSDKPYCLTMGSKELIIEILSQICTLLLPEAGTGIETWGKSLFWLHRKMEHFDWVVRLRLKPVFGGHFKYEAPASLFEVCKLSEDDWTALELPEYGPGTGLLAWLECCCISGEKKDLMLSCLCVNTDNPDEVNMFSKGFLVAMVQVLPWCSTTECKLLSQVVLSLLERQLLHVPYSLEYIQYMPLLNLRPFAYDLQFSVLLLRAFQLLCSSSCSNWLSFDGQKHTARLYSVCISDMLDAVKRQMAEYSLQMQKVEIEVENVQEVLFIYSQVFCHVLHIIAMMPENTCEPLFFLSLEILSMYESLRANDTSKSSSLRQANERHFLKSITENVSNEHHRATLMQKINKL
;
A
#
# COMPACT_ATOMS: atom_id res chain seq x y z
N MET A 1 54.00 -35.23 -20.28
CA MET A 1 53.48 -34.55 -21.47
C MET A 1 53.47 -33.05 -21.24
N PHE A 2 54.00 -32.58 -20.10
CA PHE A 2 54.43 -31.19 -19.90
C PHE A 2 55.36 -30.64 -21.01
N PHE A 3 56.02 -31.51 -21.81
CA PHE A 3 56.89 -31.14 -22.94
C PHE A 3 56.94 -32.30 -23.98
N PRO A 4 57.11 -32.09 -25.32
CA PRO A 4 57.22 -30.85 -26.11
C PRO A 4 56.10 -30.69 -27.17
N VAL A 5 55.74 -29.44 -27.48
CA VAL A 5 55.11 -29.05 -28.75
C VAL A 5 56.10 -28.12 -29.46
N GLU A 6 56.57 -28.55 -30.64
CA GLU A 6 57.34 -27.76 -31.62
C GLU A 6 58.31 -26.70 -31.04
N ASN A 7 59.21 -27.10 -30.14
CA ASN A 7 60.33 -26.29 -29.64
C ASN A 7 59.99 -25.01 -28.83
N MET A 8 58.75 -24.77 -28.40
CA MET A 8 58.44 -23.58 -27.58
C MET A 8 58.77 -23.70 -26.08
N ILE A 9 58.94 -24.92 -25.55
CA ILE A 9 59.26 -25.14 -24.13
C ILE A 9 60.43 -26.12 -24.02
N PRO A 10 61.49 -25.84 -23.23
CA PRO A 10 62.64 -26.73 -23.10
C PRO A 10 62.24 -28.11 -22.59
N LYS A 11 62.88 -29.15 -23.13
CA LYS A 11 62.67 -30.56 -22.75
C LYS A 11 63.18 -30.79 -21.32
N MET A 12 62.36 -30.49 -20.32
CA MET A 12 62.69 -30.73 -18.91
C MET A 12 62.54 -32.22 -18.58
N ASN A 13 63.53 -32.78 -17.91
CA ASN A 13 63.46 -34.15 -17.40
C ASN A 13 62.38 -34.23 -16.31
N ARG A 14 61.46 -35.20 -16.40
CA ARG A 14 60.32 -35.32 -15.46
C ARG A 14 60.76 -35.65 -14.05
N THR A 15 61.82 -36.44 -13.90
CA THR A 15 62.47 -36.68 -12.61
C THR A 15 62.94 -35.36 -12.01
N VAL A 16 63.59 -34.50 -12.82
CA VAL A 16 64.04 -33.16 -12.36
C VAL A 16 62.85 -32.27 -12.01
N LEU A 17 61.75 -32.32 -12.76
CA LEU A 17 60.53 -31.58 -12.44
C LEU A 17 59.95 -32.01 -11.09
N PHE A 18 59.80 -33.31 -10.86
CA PHE A 18 59.27 -33.83 -9.59
C PHE A 18 60.21 -33.51 -8.42
N GLU A 19 61.53 -33.66 -8.59
CA GLU A 19 62.50 -33.25 -7.58
C GLU A 19 62.47 -31.75 -7.28
N VAL A 20 62.31 -30.90 -8.30
CA VAL A 20 62.19 -29.45 -8.11
C VAL A 20 60.91 -29.11 -7.36
N LEU A 21 59.75 -29.64 -7.78
CA LEU A 21 58.46 -29.40 -7.12
C LEU A 21 58.45 -29.92 -5.68
N LYS A 22 59.08 -31.06 -5.43
CA LYS A 22 59.30 -31.62 -4.10
C LYS A 22 60.18 -30.72 -3.24
N ALA A 23 61.34 -30.30 -3.76
CA ALA A 23 62.27 -29.43 -3.06
C ALA A 23 61.70 -28.03 -2.75
N THR A 24 60.83 -27.50 -3.63
CA THR A 24 60.14 -26.22 -3.42
C THR A 24 58.81 -26.34 -2.68
N LYS A 25 58.37 -27.56 -2.33
CA LYS A 25 57.06 -27.84 -1.71
C LYS A 25 55.87 -27.27 -2.51
N ALA A 26 55.96 -27.31 -3.84
CA ALA A 26 55.02 -26.68 -4.76
C ALA A 26 53.99 -27.69 -5.31
N ALA A 27 53.33 -28.43 -4.41
CA ALA A 27 52.28 -29.39 -4.77
C ALA A 27 51.03 -28.70 -5.36
N ASP A 28 50.73 -27.49 -4.89
CA ASP A 28 49.68 -26.60 -5.40
C ASP A 28 49.93 -26.24 -6.87
N VAL A 29 51.15 -25.82 -7.20
CA VAL A 29 51.56 -25.51 -8.58
C VAL A 29 51.45 -26.74 -9.47
N PHE A 30 51.81 -27.93 -8.97
CA PHE A 30 51.64 -29.17 -9.74
C PHE A 30 50.18 -29.48 -10.03
N ALA A 31 49.29 -29.33 -9.04
CA ALA A 31 47.85 -29.53 -9.22
C ALA A 31 47.24 -28.50 -10.19
N GLU A 32 47.64 -27.23 -10.11
CA GLU A 32 47.20 -26.18 -11.05
C GLU A 32 47.67 -26.46 -12.49
N LEU A 33 48.93 -26.86 -12.65
CA LEU A 33 49.48 -27.26 -13.94
C LEU A 33 48.76 -28.49 -14.51
N LEU A 34 48.42 -29.47 -13.66
CA LEU A 34 47.65 -30.65 -14.07
C LEU A 34 46.26 -30.26 -14.57
N PHE A 35 45.55 -29.37 -13.86
CA PHE A 35 44.22 -28.91 -14.25
C PHE A 35 44.20 -27.97 -15.45
N ALA A 36 45.32 -27.36 -15.80
CA ALA A 36 45.43 -26.58 -17.03
C ALA A 36 45.52 -27.45 -18.29
N LEU A 37 45.86 -28.75 -18.17
CA LEU A 37 45.91 -29.70 -19.28
C LEU A 37 44.50 -30.25 -19.64
N PRO A 38 44.29 -30.75 -20.88
CA PRO A 38 43.07 -31.48 -21.23
C PRO A 38 42.85 -32.70 -20.33
N THR A 39 41.58 -33.02 -20.05
CA THR A 39 41.15 -34.06 -19.10
C THR A 39 41.74 -35.43 -19.36
N ASP A 40 41.99 -35.76 -20.63
CA ASP A 40 42.54 -37.05 -21.06
C ASP A 40 43.99 -37.28 -20.58
N PHE A 41 44.68 -36.21 -20.18
CA PHE A 41 46.07 -36.27 -19.73
C PHE A 41 46.23 -36.33 -18.21
N TRP A 42 45.16 -36.10 -17.44
CA TRP A 42 45.22 -36.04 -15.98
C TRP A 42 45.71 -37.37 -15.39
N VAL A 43 45.00 -38.46 -15.72
CA VAL A 43 45.35 -39.83 -15.29
C VAL A 43 46.75 -40.22 -15.70
N LYS A 44 47.16 -39.87 -16.93
CA LYS A 44 48.48 -40.21 -17.47
C LYS A 44 49.59 -39.54 -16.68
N GLU A 45 49.54 -38.22 -16.49
CA GLU A 45 50.58 -37.49 -15.78
C GLU A 45 50.62 -37.81 -14.28
N THR A 46 49.46 -38.02 -13.64
CA THR A 46 49.40 -38.51 -12.26
C THR A 46 50.01 -39.90 -12.12
N SER A 47 49.71 -40.84 -13.03
CA SER A 47 50.31 -42.19 -13.00
C SER A 47 51.83 -42.17 -13.14
N LEU A 48 52.37 -41.24 -13.93
CA LEU A 48 53.81 -41.06 -14.09
C LEU A 48 54.49 -40.51 -12.84
N MET A 49 53.82 -39.60 -12.13
CA MET A 49 54.25 -39.16 -10.80
C MET A 49 54.23 -40.32 -9.81
N LEU A 50 53.18 -41.16 -9.82
CA LEU A 50 53.10 -42.30 -8.92
C LEU A 50 54.18 -43.34 -9.16
N ASN A 51 54.46 -43.67 -10.43
CA ASN A 51 55.53 -44.61 -10.76
C ASN A 51 56.88 -44.10 -10.24
N TYR A 52 57.16 -42.81 -10.40
CA TYR A 52 58.36 -42.18 -9.84
C TYR A 52 58.46 -42.35 -8.31
N ILE A 53 57.38 -42.06 -7.60
CA ILE A 53 57.33 -42.15 -6.12
C ILE A 53 57.41 -43.61 -5.64
N CYS A 54 56.86 -44.56 -6.40
CA CYS A 54 56.88 -45.99 -6.05
C CYS A 54 58.25 -46.65 -6.31
N ASP A 55 59.07 -46.11 -7.21
CA ASP A 55 60.37 -46.67 -7.56
C ASP A 55 61.44 -46.38 -6.49
N GLU A 56 61.41 -45.19 -5.87
CA GLU A 56 62.29 -44.79 -4.77
C GLU A 56 61.48 -44.02 -3.70
N THR A 57 60.90 -44.71 -2.71
CA THR A 57 59.99 -44.06 -1.75
C THR A 57 60.74 -43.51 -0.52
N SER A 58 61.10 -42.22 -0.53
CA SER A 58 61.53 -41.49 0.68
C SER A 58 60.34 -40.88 1.46
N VAL A 59 60.60 -40.38 2.67
CA VAL A 59 59.58 -39.69 3.49
C VAL A 59 59.09 -38.40 2.80
N GLU A 60 59.99 -37.71 2.09
CA GLU A 60 59.69 -36.54 1.28
C GLU A 60 58.80 -36.89 0.08
N ASP A 61 58.99 -38.06 -0.54
CA ASP A 61 58.16 -38.53 -1.65
C ASP A 61 56.74 -38.89 -1.19
N VAL A 62 56.61 -39.53 -0.03
CA VAL A 62 55.31 -39.78 0.62
C VAL A 62 54.61 -38.46 0.93
N THR A 63 55.33 -37.46 1.45
CA THR A 63 54.77 -36.14 1.77
C THR A 63 54.28 -35.44 0.50
N PHE A 64 55.10 -35.42 -0.57
CA PHE A 64 54.73 -34.85 -1.86
C PHE A 64 53.51 -35.54 -2.49
N PHE A 65 53.44 -36.88 -2.43
CA PHE A 65 52.26 -37.64 -2.87
C PHE A 65 50.99 -37.21 -2.14
N LEU A 66 51.03 -37.13 -0.81
CA LEU A 66 49.85 -36.78 0.00
C LEU A 66 49.43 -35.31 -0.19
N ASP A 67 50.40 -34.41 -0.37
CA ASP A 67 50.12 -32.99 -0.65
C ASP A 67 49.51 -32.80 -2.03
N VAL A 68 50.04 -33.46 -3.07
CA VAL A 68 49.44 -33.40 -4.42
C VAL A 68 48.04 -34.00 -4.42
N TRP A 69 47.82 -35.12 -3.74
CA TRP A 69 46.48 -35.70 -3.57
C TRP A 69 45.53 -34.68 -2.92
N TRP A 70 45.98 -34.04 -1.84
CA TRP A 70 45.15 -33.06 -1.13
C TRP A 70 44.83 -31.82 -1.98
N GLU A 71 45.80 -31.26 -2.68
CA GLU A 71 45.60 -30.11 -3.57
C GLU A 71 44.63 -30.40 -4.72
N ILE A 72 44.66 -31.62 -5.26
CA ILE A 72 43.69 -32.07 -6.28
C ILE A 72 42.27 -32.18 -5.70
N MET A 73 42.14 -32.58 -4.43
CA MET A 73 40.87 -32.70 -3.73
C MET A 73 40.27 -31.34 -3.31
N LYS A 74 41.09 -30.28 -3.19
CA LYS A 74 40.60 -28.94 -2.84
C LYS A 74 39.75 -28.33 -3.95
N ASN A 75 38.54 -27.87 -3.61
CA ASN A 75 37.65 -27.24 -4.58
C ASN A 75 38.17 -25.85 -5.00
N SER A 76 38.62 -25.71 -6.26
CA SER A 76 39.00 -24.42 -6.85
C SER A 76 37.77 -23.63 -7.35
N LYS A 77 36.97 -23.08 -6.44
CA LYS A 77 36.02 -21.98 -6.79
C LYS A 77 36.63 -20.59 -6.63
N THR A 78 37.95 -20.49 -6.51
CA THR A 78 38.65 -19.22 -6.43
C THR A 78 38.95 -18.66 -7.82
N ARG A 79 38.83 -17.33 -7.91
CA ARG A 79 39.01 -16.45 -9.09
C ARG A 79 40.07 -16.99 -10.04
N LYS A 80 39.65 -17.27 -11.28
CA LYS A 80 40.51 -17.84 -12.32
C LYS A 80 41.72 -16.94 -12.58
N ASP A 81 42.92 -17.49 -12.41
CA ASP A 81 44.14 -16.79 -12.77
C ASP A 81 44.22 -16.67 -14.29
N ASN A 82 44.29 -15.45 -14.79
CA ASN A 82 44.37 -15.15 -16.23
C ASN A 82 45.59 -15.82 -16.88
N ILE A 83 46.67 -16.03 -16.13
CA ILE A 83 47.88 -16.73 -16.61
C ILE A 83 47.58 -18.22 -16.81
N VAL A 84 46.89 -18.85 -15.86
CA VAL A 84 46.50 -20.27 -15.93
C VAL A 84 45.47 -20.50 -17.02
N GLU A 85 44.50 -19.59 -17.21
CA GLU A 85 43.55 -19.66 -18.33
C GLU A 85 44.24 -19.51 -19.68
N THR A 86 45.18 -18.57 -19.81
CA THR A 86 45.95 -18.37 -21.04
C THR A 86 46.79 -19.62 -21.35
N PHE A 87 47.47 -20.18 -20.33
CA PHE A 87 48.23 -21.41 -20.46
C PHE A 87 47.35 -22.61 -20.84
N SER A 88 46.18 -22.76 -20.21
CA SER A 88 45.24 -23.84 -20.52
C SER A 88 44.68 -23.73 -21.94
N ALA A 89 44.34 -22.51 -22.40
CA ALA A 89 43.89 -22.28 -23.77
C ALA A 89 44.95 -22.65 -24.81
N VAL A 90 46.22 -22.28 -24.55
CA VAL A 90 47.36 -22.65 -25.40
C VAL A 90 47.57 -24.17 -25.37
N ALA A 91 47.58 -24.80 -24.20
CA ALA A 91 47.75 -26.25 -24.05
C ALA A 91 46.67 -27.03 -24.80
N CYS A 92 45.40 -26.61 -24.72
CA CYS A 92 44.29 -27.24 -25.43
C CYS A 92 44.42 -27.08 -26.96
N GLN A 93 44.82 -25.91 -27.46
CA GLN A 93 44.97 -25.70 -28.92
C GLN A 93 45.98 -26.65 -29.55
N TYR A 94 47.11 -26.88 -28.91
CA TYR A 94 48.19 -27.69 -29.47
C TYR A 94 48.07 -29.19 -29.18
N LEU A 95 47.60 -29.58 -27.99
CA LEU A 95 47.49 -30.99 -27.62
C LEU A 95 46.34 -31.71 -28.34
N THR A 96 45.29 -30.98 -28.74
CA THR A 96 44.16 -31.57 -29.48
C THR A 96 44.47 -31.79 -30.97
N GLN A 97 45.40 -31.01 -31.55
CA GLN A 97 45.80 -31.12 -32.97
C GLN A 97 46.71 -32.32 -33.27
N THR A 98 47.33 -32.94 -32.27
CA THR A 98 48.27 -34.07 -32.47
C THR A 98 47.61 -35.44 -32.60
N ASN A 99 46.29 -35.54 -32.45
CA ASN A 99 45.54 -36.80 -32.53
C ASN A 99 44.86 -37.06 -33.89
N ASP A 100 45.05 -36.21 -34.91
CA ASP A 100 44.37 -36.35 -36.21
C ASP A 100 45.02 -37.33 -37.20
N ASP A 101 46.11 -38.01 -36.82
CA ASP A 101 46.69 -39.08 -37.66
C ASP A 101 46.46 -40.47 -37.04
N VAL A 102 45.67 -41.26 -37.78
CA VAL A 102 45.43 -42.70 -37.65
C VAL A 102 44.42 -43.11 -36.56
N PHE A 103 43.13 -43.20 -36.94
CA PHE A 103 42.39 -44.47 -37.03
C PHE A 103 40.98 -44.22 -37.62
N GLN A 104 40.79 -44.64 -38.86
CA GLN A 104 39.47 -44.73 -39.49
C GLN A 104 38.54 -45.65 -38.68
N SER A 105 37.32 -45.16 -38.49
CA SER A 105 36.18 -45.86 -37.92
C SER A 105 35.97 -47.25 -38.54
N SER A 106 36.07 -48.31 -37.73
CA SER A 106 35.50 -49.61 -38.05
C SER A 106 34.28 -49.86 -37.18
N LYS A 107 33.14 -50.00 -37.84
CA LYS A 107 31.84 -50.37 -37.26
C LYS A 107 32.00 -51.64 -36.41
N ARG A 108 31.77 -51.57 -35.10
CA ARG A 108 31.16 -52.68 -34.33
C ARG A 108 30.83 -52.34 -32.87
N PHE A 109 29.65 -52.84 -32.49
CA PHE A 109 29.07 -53.03 -31.15
C PHE A 109 28.91 -51.82 -30.24
N LYS A 110 27.65 -51.42 -30.03
CA LYS A 110 27.21 -50.72 -28.82
C LYS A 110 27.41 -51.67 -27.62
N PRO A 111 28.20 -51.31 -26.60
CA PRO A 111 27.97 -51.82 -25.26
C PRO A 111 26.74 -51.10 -24.67
N ASP A 112 26.05 -51.77 -23.76
CA ASP A 112 24.96 -51.19 -22.97
C ASP A 112 25.44 -49.97 -22.16
N PRO A 113 24.54 -49.04 -21.78
CA PRO A 113 24.90 -47.82 -21.08
C PRO A 113 25.14 -48.13 -19.59
N GLU A 114 26.29 -48.69 -19.26
CA GLU A 114 26.90 -48.35 -17.98
C GLU A 114 27.44 -46.93 -18.12
N GLU A 115 27.03 -46.03 -17.23
CA GLU A 115 27.40 -44.62 -17.24
C GLU A 115 28.93 -44.46 -17.38
N CYS A 116 29.40 -44.21 -18.60
CA CYS A 116 30.79 -43.83 -18.84
C CYS A 116 31.03 -42.48 -18.17
N LEU A 117 31.55 -42.51 -16.95
CA LEU A 117 32.05 -41.34 -16.26
C LEU A 117 33.16 -40.67 -17.11
N PRO A 118 33.28 -39.34 -17.08
CA PRO A 118 34.36 -38.62 -17.76
C PRO A 118 35.73 -39.23 -17.43
N ALA A 119 36.65 -39.30 -18.41
CA ALA A 119 38.02 -39.81 -18.21
C ALA A 119 38.77 -39.15 -17.02
N ALA A 120 38.35 -37.93 -16.65
CA ALA A 120 38.81 -37.17 -15.50
C ALA A 120 38.55 -37.85 -14.13
N ASP A 121 37.47 -38.64 -13.99
CA ASP A 121 37.06 -39.23 -12.71
C ASP A 121 37.97 -40.40 -12.26
N ASN A 122 38.73 -40.98 -13.18
CA ASN A 122 39.68 -42.06 -12.89
C ASN A 122 40.94 -41.60 -12.13
N ILE A 123 41.17 -40.30 -11.96
CA ILE A 123 42.35 -39.79 -11.26
C ILE A 123 42.38 -40.22 -9.78
N LEU A 124 41.22 -40.29 -9.12
CA LEU A 124 41.15 -40.69 -7.71
C LEU A 124 41.46 -42.17 -7.50
N SER A 125 41.09 -43.02 -8.46
CA SER A 125 41.46 -44.45 -8.47
C SER A 125 42.97 -44.64 -8.52
N VAL A 126 43.68 -43.78 -9.26
CA VAL A 126 45.15 -43.78 -9.33
C VAL A 126 45.76 -43.49 -7.96
N PHE A 127 45.23 -42.51 -7.21
CA PHE A 127 45.68 -42.23 -5.83
C PHE A 127 45.40 -43.39 -4.86
N LEU A 128 44.26 -44.08 -4.98
CA LEU A 128 43.97 -45.28 -4.17
C LEU A 128 44.95 -46.42 -4.43
N GLU A 129 45.30 -46.67 -5.69
CA GLU A 129 46.31 -47.67 -6.05
C GLU A 129 47.71 -47.27 -5.56
N GLY A 130 48.06 -45.99 -5.68
CA GLY A 130 49.30 -45.43 -5.14
C GLY A 130 49.41 -45.66 -3.64
N LEU A 131 48.36 -45.29 -2.88
CA LEU A 131 48.30 -45.50 -1.42
C LEU A 131 48.49 -46.97 -1.05
N HIS A 132 47.83 -47.89 -1.77
CA HIS A 132 47.98 -49.33 -1.51
C HIS A 132 49.43 -49.81 -1.68
N LYS A 133 50.19 -49.24 -2.63
CA LYS A 133 51.61 -49.58 -2.85
C LYS A 133 52.54 -48.97 -1.79
N ILE A 134 52.31 -47.72 -1.38
CA ILE A 134 53.22 -46.99 -0.49
C ILE A 134 52.89 -47.13 1.01
N ARG A 135 51.74 -47.72 1.39
CA ARG A 135 51.27 -47.78 2.79
C ARG A 135 52.27 -48.33 3.81
N SER A 136 53.19 -49.20 3.40
CA SER A 136 54.24 -49.75 4.29
C SER A 136 55.35 -48.76 4.60
N ASN A 137 55.45 -47.65 3.85
CA ASN A 137 56.52 -46.66 3.96
C ASN A 137 56.04 -45.39 4.70
N ILE A 138 54.81 -45.41 5.25
CA ILE A 138 54.21 -44.30 6.00
C ILE A 138 54.44 -44.56 7.49
N ASP A 139 55.60 -44.13 8.00
CA ASP A 139 56.04 -44.52 9.35
C ASP A 139 55.65 -43.51 10.45
N THR A 140 55.47 -42.23 10.14
CA THR A 140 55.19 -41.20 11.15
C THR A 140 53.70 -41.05 11.44
N CYS A 141 53.33 -40.86 12.71
CA CYS A 141 51.94 -40.64 13.11
C CYS A 141 51.29 -39.44 12.42
N THR A 142 52.05 -38.37 12.13
CA THR A 142 51.56 -37.19 11.40
C THR A 142 51.16 -37.52 9.95
N LEU A 143 51.99 -38.29 9.24
CA LEU A 143 51.68 -38.73 7.87
C LEU A 143 50.54 -39.77 7.87
N LYS A 144 50.46 -40.65 8.87
CA LYS A 144 49.33 -41.58 9.06
C LYS A 144 48.01 -40.81 9.24
N CYS A 145 47.98 -39.78 10.09
CA CYS A 145 46.81 -38.91 10.27
C CYS A 145 46.40 -38.22 8.97
N TYR A 146 47.36 -37.62 8.27
CA TYR A 146 47.11 -36.91 7.02
C TYR A 146 46.60 -37.84 5.90
N THR A 147 47.13 -39.06 5.85
CA THR A 147 46.69 -40.12 4.92
C THR A 147 45.24 -40.53 5.19
N ILE A 148 44.90 -40.81 6.45
CA ILE A 148 43.52 -41.15 6.83
C ILE A 148 42.57 -39.99 6.55
N ALA A 149 42.99 -38.75 6.83
CA ALA A 149 42.19 -37.56 6.51
C ALA A 149 41.92 -37.43 5.00
N ASN A 150 42.93 -37.57 4.14
CA ASN A 150 42.77 -37.53 2.68
C ASN A 150 41.82 -38.64 2.18
N LEU A 151 42.00 -39.87 2.67
CA LEU A 151 41.16 -41.00 2.27
C LEU A 151 39.70 -40.83 2.74
N ALA A 152 39.49 -40.39 3.98
CA ALA A 152 38.16 -40.13 4.53
C ALA A 152 37.45 -38.97 3.81
N ASP A 153 38.14 -37.85 3.58
CA ASP A 153 37.59 -36.70 2.84
C ASP A 153 37.25 -37.07 1.39
N MET A 154 38.08 -37.89 0.73
CA MET A 154 37.82 -38.38 -0.63
C MET A 154 36.59 -39.29 -0.68
N LEU A 155 36.46 -40.23 0.26
CA LEU A 155 35.26 -41.07 0.36
C LEU A 155 34.01 -40.23 0.65
N CYS A 156 34.08 -39.27 1.58
CA CYS A 156 32.98 -38.35 1.84
C CYS A 156 32.57 -37.55 0.59
N SER A 157 33.49 -36.78 0.03
CA SER A 157 33.21 -35.80 -1.03
C SER A 157 32.97 -36.41 -2.41
N SER A 158 33.56 -37.58 -2.71
CA SER A 158 33.56 -38.16 -4.06
C SER A 158 32.75 -39.47 -4.16
N ALA A 159 32.43 -40.13 -3.04
CA ALA A 159 31.61 -41.35 -3.01
C ALA A 159 30.21 -41.13 -2.43
N PHE A 160 30.07 -40.39 -1.31
CA PHE A 160 28.82 -40.37 -0.54
C PHE A 160 28.05 -39.03 -0.56
N LEU A 161 28.70 -37.89 -0.80
CA LEU A 161 28.01 -36.59 -0.90
C LEU A 161 27.40 -36.39 -2.31
N GLU A 162 26.10 -36.19 -2.39
CA GLU A 162 25.42 -35.83 -3.65
C GLU A 162 25.78 -34.40 -4.09
N LYS A 163 25.66 -34.10 -5.40
CA LYS A 163 26.00 -32.77 -5.95
C LYS A 163 25.13 -31.64 -5.36
N GLU A 164 24.01 -31.97 -4.73
CA GLU A 164 23.03 -31.05 -4.14
C GLU A 164 23.03 -31.02 -2.60
N SER A 165 24.01 -31.66 -1.93
CA SER A 165 24.11 -31.57 -0.47
C SER A 165 24.31 -30.11 -0.04
N GLY A 166 23.39 -29.57 0.77
CA GLY A 166 23.43 -28.19 1.23
C GLY A 166 24.73 -27.83 1.96
N ASP A 167 25.20 -26.59 1.77
CA ASP A 167 26.39 -26.07 2.44
C ASP A 167 26.26 -26.12 3.97
N LEU A 168 27.39 -26.19 4.68
CA LEU A 168 27.42 -26.14 6.16
C LEU A 168 26.68 -24.90 6.69
N PRO A 169 25.94 -24.98 7.81
CA PRO A 169 25.41 -23.80 8.49
C PRO A 169 26.51 -22.76 8.73
N ILE A 170 26.20 -21.48 8.49
CA ILE A 170 27.21 -20.42 8.39
C ILE A 170 28.03 -20.25 9.68
N ARG A 171 27.40 -20.43 10.84
CA ARG A 171 28.07 -20.39 12.14
C ARG A 171 29.13 -21.49 12.27
N LEU A 172 28.76 -22.73 11.94
CA LEU A 172 29.67 -23.88 11.93
C LEU A 172 30.79 -23.72 10.88
N TYR A 173 30.51 -23.04 9.77
CA TYR A 173 31.52 -22.69 8.76
C TYR A 173 32.57 -21.73 9.34
N LEU A 174 32.14 -20.65 10.02
CA LEU A 174 33.04 -19.69 10.67
C LEU A 174 33.86 -20.33 11.81
N GLU A 175 33.24 -21.17 12.63
CA GLU A 175 33.92 -21.91 13.70
C GLU A 175 35.02 -22.83 13.13
N LYS A 176 34.71 -23.59 12.07
CA LYS A 176 35.70 -24.44 11.39
C LYS A 176 36.83 -23.62 10.76
N LEU A 177 36.52 -22.46 10.16
CA LEU A 177 37.54 -21.57 9.60
C LEU A 177 38.50 -21.04 10.68
N VAL A 178 37.96 -20.57 11.80
CA VAL A 178 38.79 -20.11 12.92
C VAL A 178 39.66 -21.24 13.47
N ALA A 179 39.10 -22.44 13.62
CA ALA A 179 39.87 -23.61 14.03
C ALA A 179 41.06 -23.89 13.10
N VAL A 180 40.85 -23.89 11.78
CA VAL A 180 41.93 -24.08 10.79
C VAL A 180 42.97 -22.95 10.89
N LEU A 181 42.54 -21.70 11.00
CA LEU A 181 43.43 -20.54 11.09
C LEU A 181 44.32 -20.55 12.34
N CYS A 182 43.80 -21.03 13.48
CA CYS A 182 44.59 -21.21 14.69
C CYS A 182 45.79 -22.13 14.47
N PHE A 183 45.63 -23.20 13.67
CA PHE A 183 46.72 -24.11 13.32
C PHE A 183 47.62 -23.57 12.20
N CYS A 184 47.06 -22.88 11.19
CA CYS A 184 47.83 -22.31 10.09
C CYS A 184 48.75 -21.17 10.53
N ASN A 185 48.30 -20.27 11.42
CA ASN A 185 49.11 -19.17 11.93
C ASN A 185 50.36 -19.61 12.72
N ALA A 186 50.36 -20.84 13.27
CA ALA A 186 51.52 -21.43 13.92
C ALA A 186 52.60 -21.86 12.91
N LYS A 187 52.22 -22.31 11.71
CA LYS A 187 53.15 -22.75 10.64
C LYS A 187 53.63 -21.60 9.73
N VAL A 188 52.82 -20.57 9.51
CA VAL A 188 53.15 -19.44 8.61
C VAL A 188 54.32 -18.58 9.14
N LYS A 189 54.50 -18.51 10.47
CA LYS A 189 55.64 -17.79 11.07
C LYS A 189 57.02 -18.36 10.69
N ASP A 190 57.11 -19.62 10.27
CA ASP A 190 58.39 -20.28 9.98
C ASP A 190 58.78 -20.30 8.49
N HIS A 191 57.84 -20.10 7.56
CA HIS A 191 58.09 -20.39 6.13
C HIS A 191 57.78 -19.27 5.13
N ASN A 192 56.98 -18.24 5.46
CA ASN A 192 56.84 -17.08 4.56
C ASN A 192 56.23 -15.81 5.24
N PRO A 193 57.03 -14.79 5.59
CA PRO A 193 56.56 -13.61 6.34
C PRO A 193 55.73 -12.59 5.52
N HIS A 194 55.46 -12.86 4.23
CA HIS A 194 54.82 -11.90 3.31
C HIS A 194 53.34 -12.19 2.96
N LYS A 195 52.71 -13.25 3.48
CA LYS A 195 51.29 -13.55 3.17
C LYS A 195 50.35 -12.67 4.00
N SER A 196 49.41 -11.99 3.33
CA SER A 196 48.41 -11.16 3.99
C SER A 196 47.32 -12.03 4.65
N LEU A 197 46.72 -11.55 5.76
CA LEU A 197 45.63 -12.27 6.46
C LEU A 197 44.49 -12.73 5.51
N PRO A 198 44.05 -11.93 4.52
CA PRO A 198 43.07 -12.36 3.52
C PRO A 198 43.50 -13.59 2.70
N ASP A 199 44.79 -13.72 2.37
CA ASP A 199 45.30 -14.87 1.62
C ASP A 199 45.28 -16.14 2.47
N VAL A 200 45.57 -16.01 3.77
CA VAL A 200 45.50 -17.12 4.73
C VAL A 200 44.05 -17.56 4.95
N ILE A 201 43.09 -16.62 5.00
CA ILE A 201 41.66 -16.94 5.10
C ILE A 201 41.19 -17.68 3.83
N ARG A 202 41.54 -17.20 2.63
CA ARG A 202 41.17 -17.91 1.38
C ARG A 202 41.71 -19.32 1.33
N GLU A 203 42.93 -19.54 1.82
CA GLU A 203 43.48 -20.90 1.92
C GLU A 203 42.74 -21.76 2.95
N ALA A 204 42.37 -21.19 4.09
CA ALA A 204 41.51 -21.86 5.07
C ALA A 204 40.12 -22.19 4.51
N GLU A 205 39.52 -21.33 3.67
CA GLU A 205 38.25 -21.63 2.98
C GLU A 205 38.36 -22.85 2.06
N ARG A 206 39.45 -22.94 1.28
CA ARG A 206 39.70 -24.10 0.40
C ARG A 206 39.78 -25.39 1.20
N ILE A 207 40.41 -25.34 2.37
CA ILE A 207 40.57 -26.46 3.30
C ILE A 207 39.24 -26.88 3.97
N VAL A 208 38.41 -25.92 4.41
CA VAL A 208 37.13 -26.25 5.07
C VAL A 208 36.12 -26.84 4.07
N GLN A 209 36.17 -26.38 2.81
CA GLN A 209 35.28 -26.86 1.75
C GLN A 209 35.63 -28.28 1.28
N SER A 210 36.90 -28.70 1.34
CA SER A 210 37.43 -29.91 0.71
C SER A 210 37.08 -31.26 1.37
N GLY A 211 36.16 -31.27 2.34
CA GLY A 211 35.50 -32.49 2.85
C GLY A 211 34.00 -32.31 3.13
N SER A 212 33.47 -31.09 2.96
CA SER A 212 32.07 -30.75 3.28
C SER A 212 31.22 -30.44 2.04
N THR A 213 31.85 -30.35 0.87
CA THR A 213 31.19 -30.12 -0.41
C THR A 213 31.49 -31.27 -1.35
N ALA A 214 30.57 -31.59 -2.25
CA ALA A 214 30.80 -32.61 -3.27
C ALA A 214 32.03 -32.25 -4.11
N SER A 215 32.89 -33.25 -4.34
CA SER A 215 34.08 -33.10 -5.17
C SER A 215 33.70 -32.92 -6.63
N ARG A 216 34.61 -32.31 -7.42
CA ARG A 216 34.51 -32.30 -8.89
C ARG A 216 34.64 -33.70 -9.50
N PHE A 217 35.25 -34.61 -8.74
CA PHE A 217 35.51 -35.99 -9.13
C PHE A 217 34.49 -36.93 -8.52
N ARG A 218 34.10 -37.96 -9.26
CA ARG A 218 33.24 -39.06 -8.77
C ARG A 218 34.01 -40.37 -8.74
N LEU A 219 33.95 -41.07 -7.61
CA LEU A 219 34.51 -42.42 -7.50
C LEU A 219 33.54 -43.43 -8.10
N VAL A 220 34.04 -44.32 -8.95
CA VAL A 220 33.27 -45.48 -9.47
C VAL A 220 32.97 -46.44 -8.32
N LYS A 221 31.81 -47.12 -8.32
CA LYS A 221 31.40 -48.09 -7.27
C LYS A 221 32.52 -49.07 -6.86
N SER A 222 33.29 -49.60 -7.82
CA SER A 222 34.44 -50.49 -7.54
C SER A 222 35.57 -49.81 -6.76
N ALA A 223 35.92 -48.57 -7.12
CA ALA A 223 36.92 -47.76 -6.42
C ALA A 223 36.43 -47.30 -5.04
N GLN A 224 35.13 -47.04 -4.88
CA GLN A 224 34.51 -46.73 -3.57
C GLN A 224 34.68 -47.91 -2.61
N ILE A 225 34.32 -49.12 -3.04
CA ILE A 225 34.45 -50.34 -2.23
C ILE A 225 35.92 -50.60 -1.88
N PHE A 226 36.82 -50.41 -2.85
CA PHE A 226 38.26 -50.55 -2.62
C PHE A 226 38.79 -49.53 -1.60
N GLY A 227 38.38 -48.26 -1.69
CA GLY A 227 38.75 -47.23 -0.74
C GLY A 227 38.25 -47.50 0.68
N LEU A 228 37.01 -47.97 0.84
CA LEU A 228 36.46 -48.39 2.15
C LEU A 228 37.27 -49.54 2.77
N LYS A 229 37.66 -50.53 1.95
CA LYS A 229 38.49 -51.65 2.39
C LYS A 229 39.87 -51.18 2.86
N ILE A 230 40.52 -50.31 2.08
CA ILE A 230 41.80 -49.71 2.48
C ILE A 230 41.65 -48.96 3.79
N LEU A 231 40.63 -48.12 3.94
CA LEU A 231 40.43 -47.35 5.18
C LEU A 231 40.23 -48.27 6.39
N LYS A 232 39.43 -49.33 6.25
CA LYS A 232 39.24 -50.34 7.29
C LYS A 232 40.57 -50.98 7.68
N ASP A 233 41.35 -51.44 6.70
CA ASP A 233 42.67 -52.04 6.96
C ASP A 233 43.58 -51.05 7.69
N LEU A 234 43.66 -49.79 7.24
CA LEU A 234 44.52 -48.77 7.85
C LEU A 234 44.10 -48.45 9.29
N LEU A 235 42.81 -48.31 9.58
CA LEU A 235 42.32 -48.04 10.95
C LEU A 235 42.60 -49.21 11.90
N HIS A 236 42.53 -50.45 11.43
CA HIS A 236 42.89 -51.61 12.25
C HIS A 236 44.40 -51.67 12.56
N HIS A 237 45.25 -51.36 11.59
CA HIS A 237 46.71 -51.44 11.76
C HIS A 237 47.30 -50.22 12.47
N TRP A 238 46.77 -49.02 12.24
CA TRP A 238 47.32 -47.77 12.77
C TRP A 238 46.55 -47.22 13.98
N GLY A 239 45.32 -47.69 14.25
CA GLY A 239 44.41 -47.08 15.23
C GLY A 239 44.95 -47.00 16.65
N GLU A 240 45.61 -48.05 17.15
CA GLU A 240 46.19 -48.05 18.52
C GLU A 240 47.41 -47.12 18.62
N GLU A 241 48.28 -47.13 17.63
CA GLU A 241 49.47 -46.26 17.57
C GLU A 241 49.07 -44.78 17.52
N LEU A 242 48.07 -44.47 16.70
CA LEU A 242 47.48 -43.15 16.55
C LEU A 242 46.82 -42.66 17.84
N HIS A 243 46.15 -43.54 18.58
CA HIS A 243 45.57 -43.20 19.88
C HIS A 243 46.65 -42.88 20.93
N ASN A 244 47.71 -43.69 21.01
CA ASN A 244 48.79 -43.48 21.98
C ASN A 244 49.58 -42.19 21.71
N TYR A 245 49.81 -41.86 20.43
CA TYR A 245 50.52 -40.64 20.01
C TYR A 245 49.92 -39.36 20.59
N VAL A 246 48.60 -39.29 20.72
CA VAL A 246 47.89 -38.09 21.20
C VAL A 246 47.94 -37.96 22.72
N ASN A 247 47.92 -39.09 23.44
CA ASN A 247 48.03 -39.11 24.90
C ASN A 247 49.43 -38.70 25.38
N ASP A 248 50.48 -38.93 24.56
CA ASP A 248 51.86 -38.58 24.87
C ASP A 248 52.27 -37.16 24.43
N SER A 249 51.46 -36.47 23.63
CA SER A 249 51.79 -35.14 23.08
C SER A 249 51.12 -33.99 23.84
N ASP A 250 51.89 -33.03 24.34
CA ASP A 250 51.35 -31.80 24.98
C ASP A 250 50.63 -30.85 23.99
N LYS A 251 50.72 -31.11 22.68
CA LYS A 251 50.14 -30.27 21.61
C LYS A 251 49.57 -31.13 20.49
N ILE A 252 48.28 -30.94 20.22
CA ILE A 252 47.58 -31.58 19.11
C ILE A 252 48.06 -30.99 17.78
N SER A 253 48.41 -31.87 16.83
CA SER A 253 48.76 -31.46 15.46
C SER A 253 47.51 -31.16 14.62
N TYR A 254 47.65 -30.32 13.59
CA TYR A 254 46.57 -30.04 12.65
C TYR A 254 46.09 -31.31 11.93
N GLU A 255 47.04 -32.19 11.60
CA GLU A 255 46.79 -33.44 10.89
C GLU A 255 45.89 -34.38 11.70
N TRP A 256 46.06 -34.42 13.02
CA TRP A 256 45.17 -35.15 13.93
C TRP A 256 43.76 -34.53 13.97
N PHE A 257 43.69 -33.21 14.16
CA PHE A 257 42.42 -32.48 14.19
C PHE A 257 41.60 -32.69 12.90
N ARG A 258 42.25 -32.60 11.74
CA ARG A 258 41.63 -32.83 10.44
C ARG A 258 41.17 -34.28 10.32
N MET A 259 42.01 -35.26 10.66
CA MET A 259 41.64 -36.68 10.61
C MET A 259 40.36 -36.98 11.40
N ASN A 260 40.26 -36.50 12.64
CA ASN A 260 39.07 -36.69 13.46
C ASN A 260 37.82 -36.05 12.84
N GLY A 261 37.94 -34.82 12.31
CA GLY A 261 36.84 -34.14 11.63
C GLY A 261 36.37 -34.87 10.36
N SER A 262 37.30 -35.37 9.55
CA SER A 262 37.03 -36.14 8.33
C SER A 262 36.38 -37.49 8.63
N LEU A 263 36.88 -38.20 9.66
CA LEU A 263 36.31 -39.47 10.11
C LEU A 263 34.91 -39.30 10.71
N ALA A 264 34.67 -38.26 11.50
CA ALA A 264 33.34 -37.97 12.05
C ALA A 264 32.32 -37.65 10.93
N SER A 265 32.76 -36.92 9.89
CA SER A 265 31.91 -36.63 8.73
C SER A 265 31.59 -37.91 7.94
N LEU A 266 32.59 -38.79 7.75
CA LEU A 266 32.42 -40.08 7.09
C LEU A 266 31.49 -41.01 7.89
N GLN A 267 31.69 -41.12 9.20
CA GLN A 267 30.85 -41.91 10.09
C GLN A 267 29.38 -41.47 9.99
N LYS A 268 29.10 -40.16 10.03
CA LYS A 268 27.75 -39.63 9.87
C LYS A 268 27.14 -40.07 8.53
N ASN A 269 27.88 -39.96 7.44
CA ASN A 269 27.41 -40.39 6.11
C ASN A 269 27.19 -41.89 6.05
N LEU A 270 28.10 -42.70 6.57
CA LEU A 270 27.99 -44.17 6.59
C LEU A 270 26.79 -44.66 7.43
N VAL A 271 26.49 -43.97 8.54
CA VAL A 271 25.33 -44.28 9.40
C VAL A 271 24.01 -43.81 8.77
N ALA A 272 24.04 -42.71 8.00
CA ALA A 272 22.87 -42.15 7.33
C ALA A 272 22.49 -42.83 6.01
N LEU A 273 23.29 -43.80 5.53
CA LEU A 273 22.95 -44.61 4.37
C LEU A 273 21.70 -45.45 4.69
N GLU A 274 20.53 -45.00 4.22
CA GLU A 274 19.32 -45.81 4.19
C GLU A 274 19.56 -47.09 3.36
N PRO A 275 18.82 -48.19 3.63
CA PRO A 275 18.97 -49.45 2.90
C PRO A 275 18.51 -49.28 1.44
N THR A 276 19.37 -48.70 0.62
CA THR A 276 19.23 -48.61 -0.82
C THR A 276 19.68 -49.93 -1.45
N GLU A 277 19.04 -50.31 -2.56
CA GLU A 277 19.16 -51.63 -3.21
C GLU A 277 20.56 -51.95 -3.76
N ASP A 278 21.55 -51.05 -3.60
CA ASP A 278 22.81 -51.03 -4.33
C ASP A 278 23.99 -51.80 -3.68
N PHE A 279 23.90 -52.18 -2.39
CA PHE A 279 24.97 -52.91 -1.68
C PHE A 279 24.55 -54.33 -1.26
N SER A 280 25.43 -55.32 -1.44
CA SER A 280 25.22 -56.71 -0.97
C SER A 280 25.31 -56.84 0.57
N GLU A 281 24.75 -57.89 1.16
CA GLU A 281 24.74 -58.08 2.63
C GLU A 281 26.14 -58.14 3.26
N GLU A 282 27.11 -58.76 2.58
CA GLU A 282 28.51 -58.81 3.03
C GLU A 282 29.17 -57.42 3.02
N GLN A 283 28.85 -56.60 2.01
CA GLN A 283 29.33 -55.22 1.91
C GLN A 283 28.70 -54.33 2.98
N ARG A 284 27.41 -54.53 3.30
CA ARG A 284 26.71 -53.83 4.39
C ARG A 284 27.34 -54.15 5.75
N GLY A 285 27.64 -55.43 6.01
CA GLY A 285 28.34 -55.84 7.23
C GLY A 285 29.71 -55.17 7.37
N ASN A 286 30.47 -55.06 6.28
CA ASN A 286 31.76 -54.38 6.27
C ASN A 286 31.66 -52.85 6.49
N ILE A 287 30.62 -52.21 5.98
CA ILE A 287 30.36 -50.77 6.19
C ILE A 287 30.00 -50.49 7.65
N LEU A 288 29.13 -51.30 8.25
CA LEU A 288 28.73 -51.16 9.66
C LEU A 288 29.90 -51.40 10.61
N ASP A 289 30.72 -52.41 10.32
CA ASP A 289 31.94 -52.69 11.07
C ASP A 289 32.94 -51.53 11.00
N LEU A 290 33.17 -50.97 9.79
CA LEU A 290 33.97 -49.76 9.61
C LEU A 290 33.40 -48.56 10.39
N ALA A 291 32.08 -48.34 10.35
CA ALA A 291 31.44 -47.26 11.11
C ALA A 291 31.63 -47.46 12.63
N SER A 292 31.57 -48.70 13.12
CA SER A 292 31.87 -49.04 14.52
C SER A 292 33.33 -48.77 14.88
N CYS A 293 34.29 -49.17 14.03
CA CYS A 293 35.70 -48.88 14.22
C CYS A 293 35.97 -47.37 14.31
N ILE A 294 35.36 -46.58 13.42
CA ILE A 294 35.47 -45.11 13.45
C ILE A 294 34.87 -44.56 14.74
N THR A 295 33.68 -45.03 15.15
CA THR A 295 33.02 -44.62 16.40
C THR A 295 33.93 -44.86 17.60
N SER A 296 34.53 -46.06 17.70
CA SER A 296 35.42 -46.41 18.80
C SER A 296 36.67 -45.51 18.86
N LEU A 297 37.25 -45.16 17.71
CA LEU A 297 38.40 -44.25 17.65
C LEU A 297 38.01 -42.82 18.08
N LEU A 298 36.86 -42.33 17.61
CA LEU A 298 36.35 -41.00 17.96
C LEU A 298 36.00 -40.88 19.45
N GLU A 299 35.32 -41.87 20.04
CA GLU A 299 35.01 -41.91 21.47
C GLU A 299 36.27 -41.91 22.34
N LYS A 300 37.27 -42.72 21.97
CA LYS A 300 38.58 -42.74 22.64
C LYS A 300 39.31 -41.40 22.56
N SER A 301 39.01 -40.57 21.55
CA SER A 301 39.62 -39.26 21.34
C SER A 301 38.87 -38.07 21.97
N ALA A 302 37.64 -38.28 22.46
CA ALA A 302 36.76 -37.21 22.95
C ALA A 302 37.24 -36.53 24.25
N ASN A 303 38.15 -37.17 25.00
CA ASN A 303 38.67 -36.65 26.28
C ASN A 303 39.92 -35.76 26.13
N VAL A 304 40.40 -35.50 24.91
CA VAL A 304 41.64 -34.76 24.67
C VAL A 304 41.36 -33.24 24.61
N GLN A 305 41.96 -32.46 25.51
CA GLN A 305 41.81 -31.01 25.55
C GLN A 305 42.54 -30.32 24.38
N ILE A 306 41.78 -29.67 23.50
CA ILE A 306 42.32 -28.80 22.45
C ILE A 306 42.77 -27.48 23.09
N THR A 307 44.05 -27.12 22.93
CA THR A 307 44.66 -25.93 23.55
C THR A 307 44.23 -24.61 22.89
N CYS A 308 43.70 -24.64 21.67
CA CYS A 308 43.11 -23.47 21.03
C CYS A 308 41.69 -23.24 21.56
N LYS A 309 41.40 -22.03 22.05
CA LYS A 309 40.04 -21.59 22.33
C LYS A 309 39.27 -21.54 21.00
N MET A 310 38.64 -22.65 20.62
CA MET A 310 37.87 -22.75 19.38
C MET A 310 36.69 -21.77 19.33
N ASN A 311 36.29 -21.24 20.48
CA ASN A 311 35.23 -20.24 20.64
C ASN A 311 35.80 -18.83 20.90
N ASP A 312 36.88 -18.45 20.22
CA ASP A 312 37.36 -17.07 20.26
C ASP A 312 36.50 -16.18 19.35
N VAL A 313 35.52 -15.51 19.98
CA VAL A 313 34.55 -14.62 19.34
C VAL A 313 35.26 -13.47 18.61
N ASP A 314 36.36 -12.95 19.14
CA ASP A 314 37.10 -11.83 18.53
C ASP A 314 37.79 -12.26 17.23
N MET A 315 38.32 -13.49 17.21
CA MET A 315 38.90 -14.09 16.01
C MET A 315 37.81 -14.39 14.97
N MET A 316 36.66 -14.91 15.38
CA MET A 316 35.52 -15.13 14.46
C MET A 316 35.03 -13.81 13.84
N ALA A 317 34.89 -12.75 14.63
CA ALA A 317 34.50 -11.43 14.16
C ALA A 317 35.51 -10.88 13.14
N THR A 318 36.81 -11.06 13.40
CA THR A 318 37.90 -10.66 12.50
C THR A 318 37.83 -11.41 11.17
N VAL A 319 37.58 -12.72 11.21
CA VAL A 319 37.46 -13.56 10.01
C VAL A 319 36.21 -13.20 9.21
N ALA A 320 35.05 -13.05 9.87
CA ALA A 320 33.80 -12.65 9.23
C ALA A 320 33.93 -11.29 8.55
N ARG A 321 34.55 -10.31 9.21
CA ARG A 321 34.85 -9.00 8.61
C ARG A 321 35.69 -9.12 7.34
N ASN A 322 36.79 -9.89 7.37
CA ASN A 322 37.64 -10.06 6.19
C ASN A 322 36.92 -10.79 5.05
N ILE A 323 36.05 -11.75 5.35
CA ILE A 323 35.21 -12.40 4.33
C ILE A 323 34.31 -11.37 3.63
N ILE A 324 33.73 -10.44 4.40
CA ILE A 324 32.85 -9.38 3.87
C ILE A 324 33.66 -8.34 3.09
N ASP A 325 34.72 -7.77 3.69
CA ASP A 325 35.55 -6.71 3.10
C ASP A 325 36.16 -7.12 1.75
N TYR A 326 36.58 -8.38 1.63
CA TYR A 326 37.18 -8.91 0.40
C TYR A 326 36.20 -9.70 -0.47
N LYS A 327 34.90 -9.70 -0.15
CA LYS A 327 33.84 -10.42 -0.86
C LYS A 327 34.21 -11.89 -1.17
N MET A 328 34.67 -12.61 -0.15
CA MET A 328 35.13 -14.01 -0.26
C MET A 328 33.96 -15.00 -0.39
N CYS A 329 34.21 -16.31 -0.32
CA CYS A 329 33.16 -17.31 -0.51
C CYS A 329 32.05 -17.15 0.54
N ARG A 330 30.78 -17.27 0.11
CA ARG A 330 29.60 -17.20 1.00
C ARG A 330 29.46 -15.89 1.80
N TYR A 331 30.12 -14.80 1.36
CA TYR A 331 30.10 -13.52 2.07
C TYR A 331 28.68 -12.98 2.37
N LYS A 332 27.70 -13.22 1.49
CA LYS A 332 26.30 -12.82 1.70
C LYS A 332 25.65 -13.52 2.91
N GLU A 333 25.92 -14.81 3.08
CA GLU A 333 25.43 -15.57 4.23
C GLU A 333 26.15 -15.13 5.51
N VAL A 334 27.46 -14.83 5.41
CA VAL A 334 28.22 -14.26 6.52
C VAL A 334 27.65 -12.91 6.96
N CYS A 335 27.18 -12.05 6.03
CA CYS A 335 26.53 -10.78 6.39
C CYS A 335 25.31 -10.98 7.31
N SER A 336 24.53 -12.05 7.10
CA SER A 336 23.41 -12.38 7.98
C SER A 336 23.87 -12.70 9.40
N GLU A 337 24.85 -13.60 9.56
CA GLU A 337 25.37 -13.98 10.89
C GLU A 337 26.08 -12.80 11.57
N PHE A 338 26.83 -12.03 10.79
CA PHE A 338 27.54 -10.83 11.23
C PHE A 338 26.59 -9.74 11.74
N ALA A 339 25.40 -9.64 11.16
CA ALA A 339 24.35 -8.72 11.58
C ALA A 339 23.59 -9.19 12.84
N SER A 340 23.46 -10.51 13.07
CA SER A 340 22.62 -11.08 14.14
C SER A 340 23.33 -11.38 15.46
N GLU A 341 24.65 -11.58 15.45
CA GLU A 341 25.41 -12.01 16.63
C GLU A 341 25.84 -10.82 17.50
N ILE A 342 25.39 -10.82 18.76
CA ILE A 342 25.58 -9.71 19.72
C ILE A 342 27.02 -9.72 20.26
N ALA A 343 27.65 -10.88 20.34
CA ALA A 343 28.94 -11.06 21.03
C ALA A 343 30.09 -10.22 20.43
N TRP A 344 30.02 -9.84 19.15
CA TRP A 344 30.99 -8.97 18.47
C TRP A 344 30.40 -7.64 17.96
N ALA A 345 29.11 -7.40 18.21
CA ALA A 345 28.42 -6.19 17.77
C ALA A 345 28.95 -4.95 18.53
N PHE A 346 28.74 -3.76 17.97
CA PHE A 346 29.14 -2.44 18.53
C PHE A 346 30.65 -2.18 18.66
N SER A 347 31.51 -3.17 18.39
CA SER A 347 32.96 -2.94 18.29
C SER A 347 33.29 -1.94 17.17
N ALA A 348 34.40 -1.21 17.32
CA ALA A 348 34.85 -0.24 16.31
C ALA A 348 35.05 -0.89 14.93
N ASP A 349 35.55 -2.12 14.92
CA ASP A 349 35.78 -2.92 13.71
C ASP A 349 34.47 -3.35 13.04
N TRP A 350 33.45 -3.72 13.84
CA TRP A 350 32.13 -4.06 13.33
C TRP A 350 31.43 -2.84 12.71
N LEU A 351 31.43 -1.70 13.40
CA LEU A 351 30.87 -0.44 12.88
C LEU A 351 31.59 0.04 11.60
N ASN A 352 32.91 -0.14 11.53
CA ASN A 352 33.69 0.22 10.34
C ASN A 352 33.39 -0.70 9.15
N CYS A 353 33.15 -2.00 9.39
CA CYS A 353 32.75 -2.94 8.35
C CYS A 353 31.40 -2.57 7.73
N LEU A 354 30.39 -2.24 8.56
CA LEU A 354 29.07 -1.79 8.08
C LEU A 354 29.16 -0.51 7.23
N LYS A 355 30.00 0.45 7.62
CA LYS A 355 30.20 1.70 6.88
C LYS A 355 30.96 1.52 5.57
N THR A 356 31.95 0.62 5.53
CA THR A 356 32.75 0.38 4.33
C THR A 356 31.99 -0.46 3.30
N ASN A 357 31.14 -1.38 3.76
CA ASN A 357 30.46 -2.36 2.90
C ASN A 357 28.94 -2.15 2.81
N LYS A 358 28.47 -0.89 2.87
CA LYS A 358 27.03 -0.55 2.87
C LYS A 358 26.22 -1.32 1.83
N GLU A 359 26.71 -1.37 0.59
CA GLU A 359 26.05 -2.03 -0.54
C GLU A 359 25.62 -3.48 -0.27
N VAL A 360 26.39 -4.20 0.56
CA VAL A 360 26.11 -5.60 0.88
C VAL A 360 25.04 -5.74 1.96
N PHE A 361 24.84 -4.69 2.77
CA PHE A 361 23.82 -4.63 3.83
C PHE A 361 22.53 -3.91 3.39
N LEU A 362 22.43 -3.45 2.14
CA LEU A 362 21.22 -2.84 1.56
C LEU A 362 20.17 -3.91 1.18
N GLU A 363 19.77 -4.74 2.14
CA GLU A 363 18.72 -5.74 2.00
C GLU A 363 17.74 -5.64 3.19
N PRO A 364 16.41 -5.67 2.96
CA PRO A 364 15.41 -5.55 4.03
C PRO A 364 15.62 -6.53 5.18
N ASP A 365 15.97 -7.78 4.87
CA ASP A 365 16.19 -8.85 5.85
C ASP A 365 17.41 -8.56 6.75
N LEU A 366 18.48 -8.00 6.19
CA LEU A 366 19.70 -7.67 6.92
C LEU A 366 19.49 -6.44 7.81
N ILE A 367 18.79 -5.42 7.32
CA ILE A 367 18.44 -4.24 8.11
C ILE A 367 17.55 -4.63 9.30
N LEU A 368 16.56 -5.50 9.09
CA LEU A 368 15.73 -6.00 10.19
C LEU A 368 16.58 -6.76 11.23
N LYS A 369 17.50 -7.63 10.80
CA LYS A 369 18.43 -8.32 11.72
C LYS A 369 19.31 -7.34 12.50
N LEU A 370 19.83 -6.30 11.86
CA LEU A 370 20.61 -5.26 12.54
C LEU A 370 19.76 -4.53 13.59
N LEU A 371 18.50 -4.20 13.27
CA LEU A 371 17.56 -3.60 14.22
C LEU A 371 17.26 -4.54 15.40
N GLU A 372 17.02 -5.83 15.13
CA GLU A 372 16.84 -6.84 16.17
C GLU A 372 18.06 -6.95 17.10
N THR A 373 19.27 -6.93 16.55
CA THR A 373 20.51 -6.96 17.33
C THR A 373 20.67 -5.72 18.20
N VAL A 374 20.36 -4.53 17.67
CA VAL A 374 20.33 -3.27 18.44
C VAL A 374 19.33 -3.37 19.60
N VAL A 375 18.13 -3.87 19.33
CA VAL A 375 17.08 -4.03 20.35
C VAL A 375 17.50 -5.04 21.42
N LYS A 376 17.97 -6.23 21.04
CA LYS A 376 18.44 -7.26 21.98
C LYS A 376 19.58 -6.77 22.87
N ALA A 377 20.58 -6.12 22.28
CA ALA A 377 21.71 -5.58 23.03
C ALA A 377 21.30 -4.57 24.10
N THR A 378 20.25 -3.80 23.84
CA THR A 378 19.72 -2.82 24.80
C THR A 378 18.97 -3.50 25.96
N TYR A 379 18.30 -4.63 25.71
CA TYR A 379 17.62 -5.39 26.75
C TYR A 379 18.57 -6.26 27.59
N GLU A 380 19.61 -6.83 26.98
CA GLU A 380 20.44 -7.88 27.58
C GLU A 380 21.71 -7.38 28.33
N GLN A 381 22.23 -6.18 28.05
CA GLN A 381 23.52 -5.73 28.61
C GLN A 381 23.53 -4.32 29.23
N ASN A 382 23.73 -4.24 30.54
CA ASN A 382 23.92 -2.99 31.31
C ASN A 382 25.32 -2.33 31.14
N ASN A 383 26.26 -2.95 30.41
CA ASN A 383 27.67 -2.52 30.33
C ASN A 383 28.10 -1.92 28.98
N LEU A 384 27.21 -1.84 27.98
CA LEU A 384 27.53 -1.25 26.68
C LEU A 384 27.46 0.29 26.74
N ASN A 385 28.40 0.96 26.06
CA ASN A 385 28.44 2.41 26.02
C ASN A 385 27.29 2.94 25.15
N ILE A 386 26.39 3.74 25.74
CA ILE A 386 25.24 4.37 25.06
C ILE A 386 25.68 5.09 23.77
N LEU A 387 26.89 5.67 23.76
CA LEU A 387 27.46 6.34 22.58
C LEU A 387 27.72 5.41 21.40
N GLU A 388 28.04 4.14 21.63
CA GLU A 388 28.31 3.15 20.56
C GLU A 388 27.01 2.63 19.97
N ILE A 389 25.99 2.44 20.82
CA ILE A 389 24.64 2.10 20.39
C ILE A 389 24.02 3.23 19.55
N GLN A 390 24.22 4.50 19.95
CA GLN A 390 23.80 5.67 19.17
C GLN A 390 24.50 5.75 17.80
N LYS A 391 25.82 5.46 17.75
CA LYS A 391 26.57 5.41 16.48
C LYS A 391 26.08 4.28 15.57
N CYS A 392 25.84 3.09 16.13
CA CYS A 392 25.26 1.97 15.40
C CYS A 392 23.89 2.32 14.82
N THR A 393 23.03 2.87 15.67
CA THR A 393 21.69 3.32 15.31
C THR A 393 21.71 4.27 14.12
N ALA A 394 22.59 5.29 14.14
CA ALA A 394 22.74 6.22 13.03
C ALA A 394 23.10 5.50 11.72
N ILE A 395 24.03 4.54 11.76
CA ILE A 395 24.44 3.76 10.57
C ILE A 395 23.28 2.93 10.03
N VAL A 396 22.53 2.25 10.90
CA VAL A 396 21.39 1.42 10.48
C VAL A 396 20.26 2.27 9.89
N LEU A 397 19.98 3.44 10.48
CA LEU A 397 19.00 4.38 9.95
C LEU A 397 19.45 4.97 8.61
N ASP A 398 20.74 5.25 8.43
CA ASP A 398 21.29 5.71 7.15
C ASP A 398 21.16 4.62 6.08
N LEU A 399 21.46 3.36 6.41
CA LEU A 399 21.24 2.22 5.51
C LEU A 399 19.77 2.05 5.13
N PHE A 400 18.85 2.20 6.09
CA PHE A 400 17.43 2.21 5.82
C PHE A 400 17.04 3.34 4.86
N CYS A 401 17.60 4.55 5.04
CA CYS A 401 17.33 5.71 4.17
C CYS A 401 17.80 5.53 2.72
N GLU A 402 18.80 4.66 2.49
CA GLU A 402 19.35 4.33 1.17
C GLU A 402 18.52 3.26 0.42
N LEU A 403 17.53 2.62 1.07
CA LEU A 403 16.62 1.67 0.42
C LEU A 403 15.63 2.33 -0.55
N SER A 404 15.12 1.55 -1.50
CA SER A 404 13.96 1.98 -2.30
C SER A 404 12.69 2.08 -1.43
N LEU A 405 11.73 2.92 -1.81
CA LEU A 405 10.49 3.13 -1.04
C LEU A 405 9.73 1.82 -0.77
N SER A 406 9.68 0.90 -1.75
CA SER A 406 9.03 -0.40 -1.57
C SER A 406 9.74 -1.28 -0.53
N GLN A 407 11.06 -1.19 -0.45
CA GLN A 407 11.85 -1.94 0.54
C GLN A 407 11.76 -1.30 1.92
N MET A 408 11.69 0.04 2.00
CA MET A 408 11.43 0.75 3.25
C MET A 408 10.08 0.36 3.85
N ASP A 409 9.04 0.28 3.02
CA ASP A 409 7.69 -0.11 3.44
C ASP A 409 7.66 -1.57 3.94
N ASP A 410 8.37 -2.49 3.29
CA ASP A 410 8.52 -3.88 3.77
C ASP A 410 9.19 -3.93 5.16
N VAL A 411 10.30 -3.22 5.35
CA VAL A 411 10.95 -3.13 6.67
C VAL A 411 10.01 -2.52 7.72
N LEU A 412 9.32 -1.43 7.40
CA LEU A 412 8.37 -0.78 8.29
C LEU A 412 7.21 -1.72 8.68
N MET A 413 6.67 -2.48 7.73
CA MET A 413 5.63 -3.47 7.98
C MET A 413 6.11 -4.56 8.94
N ARG A 414 7.33 -5.07 8.75
CA ARG A 414 7.93 -6.07 9.63
C ARG A 414 8.22 -5.52 11.02
N VAL A 415 8.61 -4.25 11.12
CA VAL A 415 8.81 -3.55 12.40
C VAL A 415 7.49 -3.42 13.15
N LEU A 416 6.40 -3.02 12.48
CA LEU A 416 5.07 -2.95 13.07
C LEU A 416 4.56 -4.33 13.51
N ASN A 417 4.81 -5.38 12.72
CA ASN A 417 4.47 -6.75 13.08
C ASN A 417 5.24 -7.25 14.31
N THR A 418 6.50 -6.83 14.47
CA THR A 418 7.41 -7.34 15.53
C THR A 418 7.30 -6.56 16.84
N TRP A 419 7.29 -5.22 16.76
CA TRP A 419 7.32 -4.32 17.92
C TRP A 419 6.04 -3.50 18.13
N GLY A 420 5.05 -3.62 17.23
CA GLY A 420 3.74 -2.98 17.36
C GLY A 420 3.70 -1.51 16.96
N GLU A 421 2.59 -0.84 17.30
CA GLU A 421 2.23 0.52 16.86
C GLU A 421 3.20 1.63 17.35
N LYS A 422 3.97 1.33 18.40
CA LYS A 422 5.01 2.23 18.93
C LYS A 422 6.38 2.04 18.29
N GLY A 423 6.54 1.07 17.38
CA GLY A 423 7.80 0.81 16.69
C GLY A 423 8.95 0.56 17.66
N LEU A 424 10.11 1.17 17.38
CA LEU A 424 11.33 1.00 18.19
C LEU A 424 11.40 1.91 19.43
N SER A 425 10.48 2.86 19.58
CA SER A 425 10.47 3.81 20.70
C SER A 425 10.45 3.19 22.10
N PRO A 426 9.77 2.05 22.37
CA PRO A 426 9.81 1.43 23.70
C PRO A 426 11.13 0.74 24.00
N CYS A 427 11.93 0.46 22.97
CA CYS A 427 13.12 -0.38 23.08
C CYS A 427 14.36 0.40 23.56
N MET A 428 14.47 1.71 23.27
CA MET A 428 15.58 2.54 23.78
C MET A 428 15.21 4.02 23.94
N SER A 429 15.71 4.68 24.99
CA SER A 429 15.67 6.15 25.12
C SER A 429 16.52 6.87 24.07
N ALA A 430 17.60 6.25 23.60
CA ALA A 430 18.49 6.81 22.58
C ALA A 430 17.79 7.12 21.24
N PHE A 431 16.69 6.41 20.92
CA PHE A 431 15.85 6.73 19.76
C PHE A 431 14.94 7.94 19.99
N THR A 432 14.73 8.34 21.24
CA THR A 432 13.76 9.38 21.63
C THR A 432 14.40 10.74 21.96
N ASP A 433 15.68 10.78 22.32
CA ASP A 433 16.35 11.97 22.86
C ASP A 433 16.32 13.19 21.91
N ASN A 434 16.36 12.96 20.59
CA ASN A 434 16.25 14.01 19.55
C ASN A 434 15.03 13.86 18.63
N PHE A 435 14.18 12.86 18.88
CA PHE A 435 13.10 12.51 17.96
C PHE A 435 12.09 13.64 17.77
N GLN A 436 11.70 14.31 18.87
CA GLN A 436 10.72 15.40 18.80
C GLN A 436 11.26 16.61 18.04
N GLU A 437 12.55 16.91 18.16
CA GLU A 437 13.18 17.98 17.39
C GLU A 437 13.24 17.62 15.90
N GLU A 438 13.68 16.41 15.56
CA GLU A 438 13.73 15.92 14.17
C GLU A 438 12.32 15.85 13.53
N LEU A 439 11.33 15.41 14.29
CA LEU A 439 9.92 15.39 13.89
C LEU A 439 9.42 16.80 13.57
N ASN A 440 9.58 17.74 14.49
CA ASN A 440 9.13 19.11 14.29
C ASN A 440 9.88 19.79 13.14
N MET A 441 11.20 19.58 13.02
CA MET A 441 11.98 20.09 11.89
C MET A 441 11.49 19.53 10.56
N THR A 442 11.21 18.22 10.49
CA THR A 442 10.73 17.57 9.26
C THR A 442 9.37 18.12 8.86
N PHE A 443 8.40 18.21 9.77
CA PHE A 443 7.07 18.74 9.45
C PHE A 443 7.06 20.25 9.18
N ASN A 444 7.95 21.03 9.81
CA ASN A 444 8.12 22.44 9.47
C ASN A 444 8.74 22.63 8.08
N GLN A 445 9.70 21.78 7.68
CA GLN A 445 10.28 21.79 6.33
C GLN A 445 9.24 21.39 5.28
N ILE A 446 8.38 20.41 5.58
CA ILE A 446 7.24 20.02 4.74
C ILE A 446 6.32 21.23 4.48
N SER A 447 6.11 22.08 5.48
CA SER A 447 5.30 23.29 5.33
C SER A 447 5.94 24.38 4.46
N GLN A 448 7.26 24.33 4.23
CA GLN A 448 8.01 25.37 3.53
C GLN A 448 8.43 24.98 2.10
N ASN A 449 8.63 23.69 1.80
CA ASN A 449 9.04 23.19 0.48
C ASN A 449 8.32 21.87 0.12
N VAL A 450 7.52 21.86 -0.95
CA VAL A 450 6.50 20.82 -1.21
C VAL A 450 6.95 19.69 -2.16
N THR A 451 8.21 19.58 -2.61
CA THR A 451 8.51 18.66 -3.72
C THR A 451 9.89 17.99 -3.70
N ASP A 452 10.23 17.28 -2.63
CA ASP A 452 11.40 16.39 -2.64
C ASP A 452 11.05 14.93 -2.31
N TYR A 453 11.52 13.99 -3.14
CA TYR A 453 11.48 12.54 -2.87
C TYR A 453 12.14 12.19 -1.51
N ASN A 454 13.07 13.03 -1.05
CA ASN A 454 13.74 12.93 0.25
C ASN A 454 12.75 13.02 1.42
N THR A 455 11.60 13.67 1.23
CA THR A 455 10.61 13.88 2.30
C THR A 455 9.92 12.57 2.71
N VAL A 456 9.57 11.69 1.76
CA VAL A 456 8.94 10.39 2.08
C VAL A 456 9.91 9.50 2.84
N SER A 457 11.17 9.45 2.41
CA SER A 457 12.25 8.71 3.09
C SER A 457 12.47 9.19 4.53
N ARG A 458 12.47 10.51 4.77
CA ARG A 458 12.55 11.10 6.12
C ARG A 458 11.35 10.74 6.99
N VAL A 459 10.14 10.80 6.45
CA VAL A 459 8.92 10.41 7.18
C VAL A 459 8.93 8.91 7.47
N ALA A 460 9.36 8.07 6.54
CA ALA A 460 9.53 6.63 6.73
C ALA A 460 10.55 6.33 7.85
N ARG A 461 11.68 7.05 7.87
CA ARG A 461 12.70 6.94 8.93
C ARG A 461 12.11 7.28 10.30
N LEU A 462 11.37 8.38 10.41
CA LEU A 462 10.71 8.73 11.67
C LEU A 462 9.62 7.72 12.05
N ALA A 463 8.87 7.20 11.06
CA ALA A 463 7.82 6.22 11.29
C ALA A 463 8.39 4.87 11.74
N LEU A 464 9.59 4.49 11.29
CA LEU A 464 10.31 3.32 11.79
C LEU A 464 10.60 3.42 13.30
N LEU A 465 10.94 4.62 13.76
CA LEU A 465 11.27 4.89 15.16
C LEU A 465 10.02 4.96 16.05
N TYR A 466 9.05 5.82 15.68
CA TYR A 466 7.82 6.01 16.46
C TYR A 466 6.61 6.28 15.54
N PRO A 467 6.01 5.22 14.95
CA PRO A 467 4.95 5.36 13.95
C PRO A 467 3.74 6.14 14.47
N GLU A 468 3.25 5.83 15.68
CA GLU A 468 2.05 6.46 16.26
C GLU A 468 2.20 7.98 16.39
N ASN A 469 3.36 8.46 16.82
CA ASN A 469 3.64 9.88 16.98
C ASN A 469 3.79 10.59 15.63
N VAL A 470 4.41 9.93 14.63
CA VAL A 470 4.51 10.46 13.27
C VAL A 470 3.13 10.60 12.63
N ILE A 471 2.28 9.58 12.70
CA ILE A 471 0.92 9.63 12.15
C ILE A 471 0.12 10.69 12.87
N SER A 472 0.14 10.73 14.20
CA SER A 472 -0.59 11.73 14.98
C SER A 472 -0.13 13.15 14.61
N LYS A 473 1.18 13.38 14.49
CA LYS A 473 1.72 14.66 14.05
C LYS A 473 1.27 15.00 12.63
N ALA A 474 1.34 14.05 11.70
CA ALA A 474 0.90 14.24 10.32
C ALA A 474 -0.59 14.59 10.23
N CYS A 475 -1.44 13.88 10.97
CA CYS A 475 -2.89 14.13 11.00
C CYS A 475 -3.19 15.52 11.58
N HIS A 476 -2.55 15.90 12.68
CA HIS A 476 -2.69 17.24 13.26
C HIS A 476 -2.25 18.32 12.26
N PHE A 477 -1.06 18.17 11.66
CA PHE A 477 -0.52 19.13 10.71
C PHE A 477 -1.37 19.28 9.45
N ALA A 478 -1.94 18.18 8.95
CA ALA A 478 -2.82 18.15 7.80
C ALA A 478 -4.11 18.94 8.02
N VAL A 479 -4.61 18.95 9.25
CA VAL A 479 -5.85 19.65 9.62
C VAL A 479 -5.58 21.12 9.97
N SER A 480 -4.50 21.39 10.72
CA SER A 480 -4.21 22.74 11.22
C SER A 480 -3.63 23.69 10.17
N ASN A 481 -2.92 23.16 9.15
CA ASN A 481 -2.23 23.98 8.16
C ASN A 481 -2.93 23.93 6.80
N LEU A 482 -3.39 25.09 6.34
CA LEU A 482 -4.14 25.24 5.09
C LEU A 482 -3.44 24.58 3.90
N GLY A 483 -4.09 23.56 3.31
CA GLY A 483 -3.61 22.88 2.10
C GLY A 483 -2.58 21.77 2.35
N ALA A 484 -2.13 21.56 3.59
CA ALA A 484 -1.16 20.52 3.91
C ALA A 484 -1.72 19.09 3.77
N HIS A 485 -3.05 18.94 3.87
CA HIS A 485 -3.73 17.65 3.80
C HIS A 485 -3.45 16.86 2.52
N GLU A 486 -3.36 17.50 1.35
CA GLU A 486 -3.10 16.80 0.09
C GLU A 486 -1.68 16.21 0.07
N PHE A 487 -0.68 17.02 0.41
CA PHE A 487 0.71 16.60 0.40
C PHE A 487 1.00 15.53 1.46
N LEU A 488 0.46 15.70 2.67
CA LEU A 488 0.61 14.72 3.75
C LEU A 488 -0.12 13.42 3.43
N ALA A 489 -1.29 13.47 2.79
CA ALA A 489 -1.95 12.26 2.31
C ALA A 489 -1.10 11.54 1.26
N LYS A 490 -0.44 12.26 0.32
CA LYS A 490 0.49 11.67 -0.66
C LYS A 490 1.69 11.00 0.00
N ILE A 491 2.26 11.61 1.05
CA ILE A 491 3.36 10.98 1.81
C ILE A 491 2.88 9.71 2.50
N LEU A 492 1.75 9.78 3.23
CA LEU A 492 1.23 8.63 3.97
C LEU A 492 0.87 7.49 3.01
N THR A 493 0.19 7.79 1.91
CA THR A 493 -0.19 6.78 0.89
C THR A 493 1.00 6.16 0.17
N SER A 494 2.19 6.77 0.24
CA SER A 494 3.44 6.17 -0.23
C SER A 494 4.01 5.11 0.73
N LEU A 495 3.42 4.95 1.93
CA LEU A 495 3.81 3.98 2.96
C LEU A 495 2.60 3.09 3.36
N PRO A 496 2.18 2.13 2.50
CA PRO A 496 1.07 1.22 2.77
C PRO A 496 1.14 0.45 4.10
N ALA A 497 2.33 0.20 4.64
CA ALA A 497 2.52 -0.46 5.94
C ALA A 497 1.79 0.25 7.10
N LEU A 498 1.52 1.56 6.98
CA LEU A 498 0.78 2.34 7.99
C LEU A 498 -0.70 1.94 8.11
N SER A 499 -1.23 1.15 7.17
CA SER A 499 -2.55 0.50 7.27
C SER A 499 -2.58 -0.71 8.23
N PHE A 500 -1.51 -0.91 8.99
CA PHE A 500 -1.33 -1.99 9.95
C PHE A 500 -2.54 -2.21 10.87
N ARG A 501 -2.87 -3.48 11.09
CA ARG A 501 -3.88 -3.94 12.05
C ARG A 501 -3.21 -4.88 13.03
N GLY A 502 -3.09 -4.45 14.29
CA GLY A 502 -2.42 -5.22 15.33
C GLY A 502 -3.09 -6.57 15.60
N PRO A 503 -2.32 -7.59 16.02
CA PRO A 503 -2.82 -8.95 16.29
C PRO A 503 -3.85 -9.01 17.43
N ASN A 504 -3.81 -8.06 18.38
CA ASN A 504 -4.74 -7.99 19.52
C ASN A 504 -6.09 -7.34 19.19
N ASN A 505 -6.28 -6.80 17.97
CA ASN A 505 -7.50 -6.13 17.54
C ASN A 505 -8.43 -7.03 16.70
N ALA A 506 -8.38 -8.35 16.93
CA ALA A 506 -9.32 -9.29 16.29
C ALA A 506 -10.80 -9.00 16.64
N GLY A 507 -11.06 -8.21 17.70
CA GLY A 507 -12.42 -7.82 18.14
C GLY A 507 -12.80 -6.34 17.93
N THR A 508 -11.85 -5.43 17.72
CA THR A 508 -12.11 -3.99 17.58
C THR A 508 -11.70 -3.52 16.19
N SER A 509 -12.70 -3.18 15.38
CA SER A 509 -12.64 -2.99 13.91
C SER A 509 -11.90 -1.75 13.41
N VAL A 510 -11.09 -1.07 14.24
CA VAL A 510 -10.49 0.22 13.91
C VAL A 510 -9.01 0.03 13.59
N SER A 511 -8.56 0.46 12.41
CA SER A 511 -7.14 0.41 12.04
C SER A 511 -6.30 1.35 12.91
N PHE A 512 -5.00 1.08 12.92
CA PHE A 512 -4.01 1.95 13.56
C PHE A 512 -4.15 3.41 13.11
N LEU A 513 -4.24 3.65 11.79
CA LEU A 513 -4.40 4.99 11.22
C LEU A 513 -5.73 5.64 11.64
N SER A 514 -6.85 4.90 11.58
CA SER A 514 -8.15 5.44 11.99
C SER A 514 -8.20 5.79 13.48
N ARG A 515 -7.51 5.02 14.33
CA ARG A 515 -7.38 5.32 15.76
C ARG A 515 -6.58 6.59 15.99
N CYS A 516 -5.42 6.74 15.34
CA CYS A 516 -4.62 7.96 15.45
C CYS A 516 -5.39 9.21 14.97
N LEU A 517 -6.13 9.11 13.86
CA LEU A 517 -6.99 10.21 13.36
C LEU A 517 -8.06 10.58 14.38
N MET A 518 -8.71 9.58 14.99
CA MET A 518 -9.73 9.77 16.01
C MET A 518 -9.17 10.50 17.24
N GLU A 519 -8.09 9.99 17.83
CA GLU A 519 -7.50 10.56 19.05
C GLU A 519 -6.86 11.95 18.82
N THR A 520 -6.33 12.16 17.62
CA THR A 520 -5.62 13.40 17.29
C THR A 520 -6.56 14.52 16.88
N CYS A 521 -7.51 14.25 15.98
CA CYS A 521 -8.29 15.29 15.31
C CYS A 521 -9.72 15.37 15.86
N TRP A 522 -10.37 14.23 16.11
CA TRP A 522 -11.77 14.21 16.46
C TRP A 522 -12.04 14.83 17.84
N GLY A 523 -13.05 15.71 17.92
CA GLY A 523 -13.35 16.51 19.12
C GLY A 523 -12.38 17.69 19.38
N LYS A 524 -11.37 17.89 18.54
CA LYS A 524 -10.43 19.04 18.61
C LYS A 524 -10.55 19.99 17.42
N LEU A 525 -11.41 19.68 16.45
CA LEU A 525 -11.72 20.56 15.32
C LEU A 525 -12.47 21.79 15.84
N SER A 526 -11.92 22.98 15.59
CA SER A 526 -12.39 24.24 16.18
C SER A 526 -12.96 25.22 15.14
N SER A 527 -12.78 24.94 13.84
CA SER A 527 -13.26 25.79 12.75
C SER A 527 -13.72 25.00 11.53
N ASP A 528 -14.64 25.57 10.75
CA ASP A 528 -15.14 24.99 9.48
C ASP A 528 -14.00 24.69 8.48
N LYS A 529 -12.91 25.46 8.55
CA LYS A 529 -11.72 25.24 7.73
C LYS A 529 -10.99 23.96 8.14
N GLU A 530 -10.85 23.71 9.44
CA GLU A 530 -10.24 22.47 9.95
C GLU A 530 -11.13 21.26 9.62
N GLU A 531 -12.44 21.39 9.77
CA GLU A 531 -13.40 20.35 9.38
C GLU A 531 -13.31 20.02 7.88
N SER A 532 -13.24 21.05 7.04
CA SER A 532 -13.07 20.88 5.59
C SER A 532 -11.76 20.16 5.26
N GLN A 533 -10.64 20.55 5.89
CA GLN A 533 -9.35 19.92 5.66
C GLN A 533 -9.31 18.47 6.15
N PHE A 534 -9.94 18.17 7.28
CA PHE A 534 -10.12 16.80 7.77
C PHE A 534 -10.92 15.96 6.78
N LEU A 535 -12.00 16.50 6.22
CA LEU A 535 -12.81 15.82 5.20
C LEU A 535 -12.00 15.52 3.92
N TYR A 536 -11.20 16.47 3.45
CA TYR A 536 -10.31 16.25 2.30
C TYR A 536 -9.23 15.20 2.59
N LEU A 537 -8.60 15.26 3.77
CA LEU A 537 -7.63 14.27 4.21
C LEU A 537 -8.22 12.85 4.18
N LEU A 538 -9.40 12.65 4.78
CA LEU A 538 -10.09 11.36 4.74
C LEU A 538 -10.38 10.90 3.31
N GLY A 539 -10.83 11.81 2.45
CA GLY A 539 -11.05 11.53 1.03
C GLY A 539 -9.79 11.00 0.33
N TYR A 540 -8.64 11.65 0.53
CA TYR A 540 -7.37 11.20 -0.06
C TYR A 540 -6.89 9.85 0.50
N LEU A 541 -7.08 9.59 1.79
CA LEU A 541 -6.67 8.33 2.43
C LEU A 541 -7.55 7.13 2.04
N MET A 542 -8.82 7.38 1.68
CA MET A 542 -9.74 6.36 1.19
C MET A 542 -9.56 6.03 -0.30
N ASN A 543 -9.01 6.96 -1.10
CA ASN A 543 -8.77 6.73 -2.51
C ASN A 543 -7.64 5.70 -2.72
N PRO A 544 -7.78 4.77 -3.68
CA PRO A 544 -6.71 3.84 -4.01
C PRO A 544 -5.51 4.59 -4.61
N SER A 545 -4.29 4.23 -4.19
CA SER A 545 -3.08 4.80 -4.78
C SER A 545 -2.88 4.33 -6.23
N ASP A 546 -2.35 5.20 -7.09
CA ASP A 546 -2.02 4.92 -8.52
C ASP A 546 -0.79 4.00 -8.71
N SER A 547 -0.37 3.30 -7.65
CA SER A 547 0.79 2.42 -7.74
C SER A 547 0.49 1.20 -8.63
N LYS A 548 1.40 0.90 -9.55
CA LYS A 548 1.21 -0.06 -10.65
C LYS A 548 0.91 -1.50 -10.21
N ASP A 549 1.23 -1.87 -8.99
CA ASP A 549 1.23 -3.27 -8.55
C ASP A 549 0.14 -3.65 -7.54
N LYS A 550 -0.59 -2.68 -6.94
CA LYS A 550 -1.75 -2.95 -6.05
C LYS A 550 -2.46 -1.64 -5.68
N LYS A 551 -3.74 -1.49 -6.05
CA LYS A 551 -4.62 -0.40 -5.59
C LYS A 551 -4.98 -0.60 -4.11
N ILE A 552 -4.07 -0.25 -3.20
CA ILE A 552 -4.31 -0.30 -1.75
C ILE A 552 -4.68 1.10 -1.29
N SER A 553 -5.84 1.22 -0.64
CA SER A 553 -6.21 2.40 0.14
C SER A 553 -5.76 2.22 1.59
N LEU A 554 -5.29 3.31 2.20
CA LEU A 554 -4.86 3.28 3.61
C LEU A 554 -6.04 3.15 4.56
N LEU A 555 -7.18 3.72 4.19
CA LEU A 555 -8.44 3.59 4.91
C LEU A 555 -9.51 2.97 4.01
N GLN A 556 -10.33 2.11 4.62
CA GLN A 556 -11.52 1.57 3.96
C GLN A 556 -12.73 2.47 4.26
N PRO A 557 -13.58 2.81 3.26
CA PRO A 557 -14.78 3.62 3.49
C PRO A 557 -15.67 3.08 4.61
N ALA A 558 -15.85 1.76 4.67
CA ALA A 558 -16.63 1.10 5.72
C ALA A 558 -16.04 1.27 7.13
N GLU A 559 -14.71 1.38 7.24
CA GLU A 559 -14.04 1.64 8.51
C GLU A 559 -14.27 3.08 8.95
N VAL A 560 -14.10 4.04 8.03
CA VAL A 560 -14.33 5.47 8.27
C VAL A 560 -15.76 5.72 8.75
N VAL A 561 -16.77 5.12 8.10
CA VAL A 561 -18.18 5.28 8.52
C VAL A 561 -18.43 4.68 9.91
N ARG A 562 -17.83 3.53 10.24
CA ARG A 562 -17.97 2.92 11.57
C ARG A 562 -17.31 3.75 12.67
N THR A 563 -16.18 4.40 12.39
CA THR A 563 -15.45 5.19 13.38
C THR A 563 -16.03 6.60 13.55
N PHE A 564 -16.31 7.30 12.45
CA PHE A 564 -16.61 8.74 12.47
C PHE A 564 -18.08 9.09 12.23
N VAL A 565 -18.93 8.15 11.82
CA VAL A 565 -20.33 8.44 11.47
C VAL A 565 -21.31 7.70 12.39
N LEU A 566 -21.26 6.37 12.43
CA LEU A 566 -22.25 5.57 13.18
C LEU A 566 -22.39 5.94 14.66
N PRO A 567 -21.30 6.19 15.43
CA PRO A 567 -21.42 6.53 16.84
C PRO A 567 -22.12 7.87 17.09
N TYR A 568 -22.05 8.79 16.12
CA TYR A 568 -22.49 10.19 16.25
C TYR A 568 -23.81 10.49 15.56
N MET A 569 -24.29 9.58 14.70
CA MET A 569 -25.60 9.67 14.05
C MET A 569 -26.75 9.09 14.90
N LEU A 570 -26.42 8.36 15.97
CA LEU A 570 -27.40 7.70 16.85
C LEU A 570 -27.76 8.55 18.08
N ASP A 571 -26.81 9.35 18.58
CA ASP A 571 -27.02 10.33 19.65
C ASP A 571 -27.09 11.74 19.04
N GLU A 572 -28.03 12.59 19.50
CA GLU A 572 -28.22 13.96 19.01
C GLU A 572 -27.00 14.85 19.34
N CYS A 573 -25.92 14.69 18.57
CA CYS A 573 -24.59 15.24 18.84
C CYS A 573 -24.28 16.53 18.05
N VAL A 574 -23.20 17.21 18.45
CA VAL A 574 -22.74 18.50 17.91
C VAL A 574 -22.16 18.40 16.49
N HIS A 575 -21.78 17.21 16.01
CA HIS A 575 -21.04 17.02 14.75
C HIS A 575 -21.86 16.35 13.62
N VAL A 576 -23.19 16.41 13.65
CA VAL A 576 -24.04 15.70 12.67
C VAL A 576 -23.74 16.16 11.23
N GLU A 577 -23.53 17.46 10.99
CA GLU A 577 -23.22 17.97 9.65
C GLU A 577 -21.89 17.42 9.11
N LEU A 578 -20.83 17.40 9.91
CA LEU A 578 -19.56 16.78 9.55
C LEU A 578 -19.72 15.27 9.28
N CYS A 579 -20.52 14.57 10.09
CA CYS A 579 -20.80 13.14 9.87
C CYS A 579 -21.50 12.88 8.53
N LEU A 580 -22.47 13.73 8.14
CA LEU A 580 -23.14 13.65 6.84
C LEU A 580 -22.15 13.89 5.69
N ASN A 581 -21.29 14.89 5.82
CA ASN A 581 -20.27 15.18 4.82
C ASN A 581 -19.26 14.02 4.67
N ILE A 582 -18.82 13.41 5.78
CA ILE A 582 -17.94 12.23 5.76
C ILE A 582 -18.63 11.05 5.09
N LEU A 583 -19.90 10.79 5.42
CA LEU A 583 -20.68 9.72 4.83
C LEU A 583 -20.85 9.91 3.31
N HIS A 584 -21.22 11.12 2.88
CA HIS A 584 -21.32 11.47 1.46
C HIS A 584 -19.98 11.30 0.74
N LYS A 585 -18.89 11.76 1.34
CA LYS A 585 -17.54 11.60 0.77
C LYS A 585 -17.18 10.13 0.62
N ALA A 586 -17.43 9.31 1.63
CA ALA A 586 -17.15 7.87 1.61
C ALA A 586 -17.97 7.11 0.56
N LEU A 587 -19.25 7.48 0.34
CA LEU A 587 -20.11 6.89 -0.68
C LEU A 587 -19.64 7.20 -2.11
N ASN A 588 -19.00 8.35 -2.31
CA ASN A 588 -18.49 8.79 -3.61
C ASN A 588 -17.07 8.29 -3.94
N VAL A 589 -16.41 7.54 -3.04
CA VAL A 589 -15.10 6.93 -3.33
C VAL A 589 -15.28 5.70 -4.21
N GLU A 590 -14.53 5.63 -5.31
CA GLU A 590 -14.45 4.41 -6.13
C GLU A 590 -13.78 3.29 -5.34
N SER A 591 -14.61 2.39 -4.78
CA SER A 591 -14.16 1.26 -3.99
C SER A 591 -14.40 -0.04 -4.75
N PRO A 592 -13.39 -0.95 -4.84
CA PRO A 592 -13.62 -2.28 -5.38
C PRO A 592 -14.66 -3.01 -4.53
N LEU A 593 -15.54 -3.77 -5.18
CA LEU A 593 -16.51 -4.61 -4.49
C LEU A 593 -15.78 -5.55 -3.53
N ASP A 594 -16.40 -5.81 -2.38
CA ASP A 594 -15.87 -6.74 -1.38
C ASP A 594 -15.66 -8.15 -1.99
N VAL A 595 -14.97 -9.07 -1.30
CA VAL A 595 -14.73 -10.46 -1.74
C VAL A 595 -16.02 -11.19 -2.12
N SER A 596 -17.14 -10.76 -1.53
CA SER A 596 -18.50 -11.23 -1.80
C SER A 596 -19.18 -10.61 -3.03
N GLY A 597 -18.50 -9.70 -3.75
CA GLY A 597 -19.07 -8.91 -4.86
C GLY A 597 -20.01 -7.79 -4.40
N LYS A 598 -20.04 -7.47 -3.10
CA LYS A 598 -21.01 -6.56 -2.49
C LYS A 598 -20.42 -5.19 -2.19
N HIS A 599 -21.27 -4.17 -2.18
CA HIS A 599 -20.86 -2.83 -1.76
C HIS A 599 -20.60 -2.78 -0.25
N TRP A 600 -19.56 -2.06 0.16
CA TRP A 600 -19.08 -2.02 1.55
C TRP A 600 -20.14 -1.52 2.55
N VAL A 601 -21.08 -0.67 2.11
CA VAL A 601 -22.19 -0.12 2.94
C VAL A 601 -23.03 -1.22 3.60
N ILE A 602 -23.15 -2.38 2.95
CA ILE A 602 -23.93 -3.51 3.48
C ILE A 602 -23.34 -4.02 4.79
N SER A 603 -22.02 -3.91 4.95
CA SER A 603 -21.32 -4.29 6.18
C SER A 603 -21.46 -3.26 7.31
N CYS A 604 -22.05 -2.08 7.05
CA CYS A 604 -22.15 -0.95 7.98
C CYS A 604 -23.55 -0.80 8.60
N SER A 605 -24.32 -1.88 8.75
CA SER A 605 -25.68 -1.84 9.32
C SER A 605 -26.59 -0.83 8.60
N PRO A 606 -26.92 -1.06 7.31
CA PRO A 606 -27.57 -0.06 6.47
C PRO A 606 -28.96 0.39 6.98
N PHE A 607 -29.74 -0.49 7.61
CA PHE A 607 -31.08 -0.17 8.08
C PHE A 607 -31.10 0.83 9.26
N PRO A 608 -30.31 0.66 10.33
CA PRO A 608 -30.10 1.70 11.34
C PRO A 608 -29.64 3.03 10.75
N LEU A 609 -28.72 3.01 9.78
CA LEU A 609 -28.23 4.22 9.14
C LEU A 609 -29.34 4.96 8.38
N ILE A 610 -30.15 4.24 7.59
CA ILE A 610 -31.34 4.78 6.91
C ILE A 610 -32.31 5.37 7.93
N MET A 611 -32.57 4.65 9.03
CA MET A 611 -33.45 5.11 10.09
C MET A 611 -32.98 6.45 10.70
N SER A 612 -31.68 6.58 11.00
CA SER A 612 -31.11 7.83 11.50
C SER A 612 -31.23 8.97 10.48
N LEU A 613 -30.95 8.72 9.21
CA LEU A 613 -31.10 9.71 8.14
C LEU A 613 -32.56 10.17 7.98
N CYS A 614 -33.51 9.24 8.02
CA CYS A 614 -34.94 9.56 8.00
C CYS A 614 -35.37 10.36 9.24
N LYS A 615 -34.79 10.08 10.42
CA LYS A 615 -35.03 10.88 11.63
C LYS A 615 -34.59 12.33 11.46
N LEU A 616 -33.40 12.54 10.89
CA LEU A 616 -32.90 13.88 10.58
C LEU A 616 -33.78 14.55 9.53
N LEU A 617 -34.14 13.86 8.45
CA LEU A 617 -34.99 14.41 7.40
C LEU A 617 -36.36 14.85 7.94
N ASN A 618 -36.93 14.05 8.85
CA ASN A 618 -38.21 14.36 9.48
C ASN A 618 -38.17 15.55 10.44
N SER A 619 -37.01 15.98 10.92
CA SER A 619 -36.94 17.24 11.67
C SER A 619 -37.24 18.47 10.81
N PHE A 620 -37.10 18.37 9.47
CA PHE A 620 -37.41 19.46 8.55
C PHE A 620 -38.91 19.62 8.26
N SER A 621 -39.75 18.63 8.55
CA SER A 621 -41.22 18.76 8.41
C SER A 621 -41.84 19.65 9.50
N ARG A 622 -41.07 20.03 10.52
CA ARG A 622 -41.53 20.86 11.65
C ARG A 622 -40.96 22.27 11.66
N CYS A 623 -40.46 22.79 10.53
CA CYS A 623 -39.82 24.12 10.48
C CYS A 623 -40.71 25.28 10.96
N TRP A 624 -42.04 25.08 10.95
CA TRP A 624 -43.06 26.02 11.43
C TRP A 624 -43.24 26.01 12.96
N GLN A 625 -42.75 24.98 13.63
CA GLN A 625 -42.82 24.85 15.08
C GLN A 625 -41.53 25.41 15.69
N GLN A 626 -41.65 26.45 16.52
CA GLN A 626 -40.54 26.89 17.37
C GLN A 626 -40.11 25.73 18.26
N SER A 627 -38.90 25.24 18.06
CA SER A 627 -38.27 24.27 18.96
C SER A 627 -37.47 25.05 20.00
N ASP A 628 -37.63 24.69 21.28
CA ASP A 628 -36.83 25.24 22.38
C ASP A 628 -35.34 24.85 22.28
N LYS A 629 -35.01 23.88 21.41
CA LYS A 629 -33.63 23.46 21.13
C LYS A 629 -33.13 24.06 19.81
N PRO A 630 -31.92 24.64 19.77
CA PRO A 630 -31.33 25.11 18.52
C PRO A 630 -31.23 23.95 17.53
N TYR A 631 -31.70 24.16 16.30
CA TYR A 631 -31.55 23.18 15.22
C TYR A 631 -30.05 22.99 14.94
N CYS A 632 -29.57 21.75 15.04
CA CYS A 632 -28.17 21.41 14.77
C CYS A 632 -27.81 21.39 13.27
N LEU A 633 -28.77 21.58 12.37
CA LEU A 633 -28.61 21.41 10.92
C LEU A 633 -29.19 22.59 10.15
N THR A 634 -28.54 22.92 9.04
CA THR A 634 -29.01 23.97 8.12
C THR A 634 -29.97 23.38 7.08
N MET A 635 -30.73 24.23 6.38
CA MET A 635 -31.55 23.79 5.23
C MET A 635 -30.72 23.19 4.09
N GLY A 636 -29.43 23.56 3.96
CA GLY A 636 -28.52 22.92 3.02
C GLY A 636 -28.23 21.45 3.38
N SER A 637 -28.19 21.13 4.67
CA SER A 637 -28.02 19.74 5.14
C SER A 637 -29.20 18.84 4.72
N LYS A 638 -30.40 19.40 4.47
CA LYS A 638 -31.55 18.63 3.97
C LYS A 638 -31.28 18.00 2.60
N GLU A 639 -30.67 18.75 1.68
CA GLU A 639 -30.32 18.24 0.34
C GLU A 639 -29.32 17.11 0.44
N LEU A 640 -28.29 17.29 1.26
CA LEU A 640 -27.27 16.29 1.52
C LEU A 640 -27.88 15.00 2.09
N ILE A 641 -28.81 15.11 3.05
CA ILE A 641 -29.52 13.94 3.61
C ILE A 641 -30.33 13.22 2.53
N ILE A 642 -31.08 13.94 1.69
CA ILE A 642 -31.87 13.35 0.61
C ILE A 642 -30.96 12.64 -0.39
N GLU A 643 -29.82 13.24 -0.74
CA GLU A 643 -28.85 12.67 -1.67
C GLU A 643 -28.22 11.39 -1.09
N ILE A 644 -27.70 11.44 0.14
CA ILE A 644 -27.13 10.28 0.83
C ILE A 644 -28.18 9.15 0.94
N LEU A 645 -29.40 9.49 1.35
CA LEU A 645 -30.49 8.53 1.49
C LEU A 645 -30.79 7.84 0.15
N SER A 646 -30.91 8.63 -0.92
CA SER A 646 -31.15 8.11 -2.28
C SER A 646 -30.01 7.19 -2.76
N GLN A 647 -28.75 7.59 -2.54
CA GLN A 647 -27.58 6.78 -2.89
C GLN A 647 -27.56 5.45 -2.13
N ILE A 648 -27.73 5.47 -0.81
CA ILE A 648 -27.77 4.26 0.02
C ILE A 648 -28.92 3.36 -0.43
N CYS A 649 -30.12 3.91 -0.63
CA CYS A 649 -31.28 3.16 -1.10
C CYS A 649 -30.99 2.46 -2.44
N THR A 650 -30.37 3.17 -3.38
CA THR A 650 -30.00 2.64 -4.70
C THR A 650 -29.00 1.50 -4.59
N LEU A 651 -27.99 1.63 -3.72
CA LEU A 651 -26.97 0.60 -3.49
C LEU A 651 -27.53 -0.68 -2.85
N LEU A 652 -28.67 -0.59 -2.15
CA LEU A 652 -29.33 -1.73 -1.50
C LEU A 652 -30.34 -2.45 -2.41
N LEU A 653 -30.81 -1.84 -3.49
CA LEU A 653 -31.82 -2.41 -4.40
C LEU A 653 -31.47 -3.82 -4.91
N PRO A 654 -30.24 -4.11 -5.38
CA PRO A 654 -29.90 -5.45 -5.91
C PRO A 654 -30.01 -6.55 -4.85
N GLU A 655 -29.72 -6.22 -3.59
CA GLU A 655 -29.71 -7.15 -2.47
C GLU A 655 -31.11 -7.36 -1.89
N ALA A 656 -31.90 -6.29 -1.80
CA ALA A 656 -33.30 -6.35 -1.39
C ALA A 656 -34.15 -7.20 -2.36
N GLY A 657 -33.84 -7.17 -3.67
CA GLY A 657 -34.55 -7.95 -4.68
C GLY A 657 -34.20 -9.44 -4.72
N THR A 658 -32.99 -9.82 -4.29
CA THR A 658 -32.50 -11.21 -4.37
C THR A 658 -32.71 -12.01 -3.07
N GLY A 659 -32.88 -11.34 -1.94
CA GLY A 659 -32.98 -11.96 -0.60
C GLY A 659 -34.29 -11.69 0.14
N ILE A 660 -35.45 -12.04 -0.44
CA ILE A 660 -36.77 -11.80 0.17
C ILE A 660 -36.88 -12.38 1.60
N GLU A 661 -36.33 -13.57 1.84
CA GLU A 661 -36.38 -14.22 3.17
C GLU A 661 -35.38 -13.64 4.18
N THR A 662 -34.20 -13.20 3.73
CA THR A 662 -33.13 -12.65 4.58
C THR A 662 -33.38 -11.19 4.95
N TRP A 663 -33.90 -10.39 4.02
CA TRP A 663 -34.11 -8.94 4.21
C TRP A 663 -35.53 -8.58 4.61
N GLY A 664 -36.52 -9.46 4.38
CA GLY A 664 -37.93 -9.18 4.67
C GLY A 664 -38.20 -8.75 6.12
N LYS A 665 -37.53 -9.37 7.10
CA LYS A 665 -37.65 -8.97 8.53
C LYS A 665 -37.12 -7.56 8.79
N SER A 666 -36.00 -7.21 8.18
CA SER A 666 -35.37 -5.88 8.34
C SER A 666 -36.18 -4.79 7.63
N LEU A 667 -36.74 -5.08 6.45
CA LEU A 667 -37.64 -4.20 5.73
C LEU A 667 -38.93 -3.94 6.50
N PHE A 668 -39.54 -4.99 7.06
CA PHE A 668 -40.74 -4.85 7.90
C PHE A 668 -40.45 -4.08 9.20
N TRP A 669 -39.29 -4.32 9.82
CA TRP A 669 -38.84 -3.54 10.97
C TRP A 669 -38.70 -2.06 10.62
N LEU A 670 -38.06 -1.74 9.48
CA LEU A 670 -37.90 -0.36 9.02
C LEU A 670 -39.26 0.28 8.74
N HIS A 671 -40.14 -0.39 7.99
CA HIS A 671 -41.50 0.11 7.68
C HIS A 671 -42.28 0.43 8.97
N ARG A 672 -42.31 -0.50 9.94
CA ARG A 672 -42.96 -0.27 11.24
C ARG A 672 -42.37 0.91 12.01
N LYS A 673 -41.04 1.09 11.94
CA LYS A 673 -40.39 2.25 12.59
C LYS A 673 -40.75 3.56 11.89
N MET A 674 -41.03 3.54 10.60
CA MET A 674 -41.39 4.71 9.79
C MET A 674 -42.84 5.17 9.99
N GLU A 675 -43.72 4.37 10.62
CA GLU A 675 -45.12 4.75 10.87
C GLU A 675 -45.29 6.08 11.64
N HIS A 676 -44.29 6.45 12.45
CA HIS A 676 -44.33 7.64 13.32
C HIS A 676 -43.70 8.88 12.66
N PHE A 677 -43.23 8.73 11.41
CA PHE A 677 -42.60 9.77 10.63
C PHE A 677 -43.60 10.36 9.63
N ASP A 678 -43.29 11.58 9.18
CA ASP A 678 -44.05 12.25 8.14
C ASP A 678 -44.14 11.37 6.88
N TRP A 679 -45.31 11.40 6.24
CA TRP A 679 -45.63 10.53 5.12
C TRP A 679 -44.74 10.78 3.90
N VAL A 680 -44.23 12.00 3.71
CA VAL A 680 -43.29 12.33 2.63
C VAL A 680 -41.96 11.60 2.82
N VAL A 681 -41.49 11.47 4.07
CA VAL A 681 -40.27 10.71 4.41
C VAL A 681 -40.48 9.23 4.12
N ARG A 682 -41.65 8.68 4.47
CA ARG A 682 -42.02 7.29 4.16
C ARG A 682 -42.04 7.05 2.65
N LEU A 683 -42.64 7.97 1.90
CA LEU A 683 -42.78 7.88 0.45
C LEU A 683 -41.41 7.89 -0.25
N ARG A 684 -40.43 8.64 0.27
CA ARG A 684 -39.04 8.63 -0.22
C ARG A 684 -38.36 7.28 -0.09
N LEU A 685 -38.75 6.43 0.87
CA LEU A 685 -38.21 5.09 1.06
C LEU A 685 -38.85 4.01 0.19
N LYS A 686 -39.88 4.35 -0.60
CA LYS A 686 -40.56 3.37 -1.46
C LYS A 686 -39.60 2.54 -2.32
N PRO A 687 -38.54 3.09 -2.96
CA PRO A 687 -37.63 2.28 -3.77
C PRO A 687 -37.09 1.06 -3.01
N VAL A 688 -36.74 1.22 -1.73
CA VAL A 688 -36.23 0.13 -0.87
C VAL A 688 -37.32 -0.86 -0.48
N PHE A 689 -38.54 -0.36 -0.25
CA PHE A 689 -39.69 -1.21 0.07
C PHE A 689 -40.18 -2.04 -1.13
N GLY A 690 -39.86 -1.63 -2.36
CA GLY A 690 -40.19 -2.37 -3.58
C GLY A 690 -41.68 -2.71 -3.65
N GLY A 691 -42.01 -3.93 -4.08
CA GLY A 691 -43.39 -4.43 -4.14
C GLY A 691 -43.98 -4.89 -2.80
N HIS A 692 -43.24 -4.82 -1.68
CA HIS A 692 -43.71 -5.34 -0.38
C HIS A 692 -44.83 -4.50 0.24
N PHE A 693 -44.84 -3.20 -0.02
CA PHE A 693 -45.80 -2.24 0.53
C PHE A 693 -46.33 -1.37 -0.59
N LYS A 694 -47.61 -0.99 -0.55
CA LYS A 694 -48.20 0.01 -1.47
C LYS A 694 -47.65 1.41 -1.17
N TYR A 695 -47.89 2.35 -2.07
CA TYR A 695 -47.64 3.76 -1.82
C TYR A 695 -48.64 4.28 -0.78
N GLU A 696 -48.16 4.75 0.35
CA GLU A 696 -49.02 5.24 1.43
C GLU A 696 -49.06 6.77 1.40
N ALA A 697 -50.26 7.35 1.31
CA ALA A 697 -50.46 8.80 1.19
C ALA A 697 -51.72 9.26 1.95
N PRO A 698 -51.83 10.55 2.33
CA PRO A 698 -53.02 11.09 2.98
C PRO A 698 -54.29 10.85 2.16
N ALA A 699 -55.40 10.51 2.81
CA ALA A 699 -56.69 10.29 2.14
C ALA A 699 -57.14 11.51 1.31
N SER A 700 -56.84 12.73 1.78
CA SER A 700 -57.17 13.97 1.07
C SER A 700 -56.48 14.12 -0.29
N LEU A 701 -55.36 13.42 -0.55
CA LEU A 701 -54.70 13.41 -1.87
C LEU A 701 -55.61 12.82 -2.96
N PHE A 702 -56.39 11.80 -2.61
CA PHE A 702 -57.29 11.11 -3.54
C PHE A 702 -58.49 11.98 -3.96
N GLU A 703 -58.79 13.06 -3.22
CA GLU A 703 -59.82 14.04 -3.59
C GLU A 703 -59.42 14.87 -4.81
N VAL A 704 -58.11 15.08 -5.02
CA VAL A 704 -57.57 15.92 -6.10
C VAL A 704 -56.87 15.11 -7.20
N CYS A 705 -56.54 13.83 -6.95
CA CYS A 705 -55.84 12.96 -7.90
C CYS A 705 -56.50 11.59 -8.05
N LYS A 706 -56.66 11.15 -9.31
CA LYS A 706 -57.09 9.79 -9.66
C LYS A 706 -55.91 8.83 -9.61
N LEU A 707 -55.54 8.41 -8.40
CA LEU A 707 -54.52 7.40 -8.15
C LEU A 707 -55.12 5.99 -8.15
N SER A 708 -54.36 5.00 -8.62
CA SER A 708 -54.79 3.59 -8.62
C SER A 708 -54.80 3.03 -7.20
N GLU A 709 -55.92 2.44 -6.78
CA GLU A 709 -56.03 1.72 -5.50
C GLU A 709 -55.18 0.44 -5.47
N ASP A 710 -54.76 -0.08 -6.63
CA ASP A 710 -53.87 -1.24 -6.69
C ASP A 710 -52.46 -0.89 -6.20
N ASP A 711 -51.99 0.32 -6.50
CA ASP A 711 -50.64 0.77 -6.18
C ASP A 711 -50.58 1.67 -4.94
N TRP A 712 -51.66 2.37 -4.61
CA TRP A 712 -51.72 3.36 -3.53
C TRP A 712 -52.72 2.97 -2.44
N THR A 713 -52.43 3.41 -1.21
CA THR A 713 -53.25 3.21 -0.02
C THR A 713 -53.47 4.56 0.65
N ALA A 714 -54.74 4.89 0.92
CA ALA A 714 -55.13 6.07 1.67
C ALA A 714 -54.87 5.88 3.18
N LEU A 715 -54.26 6.89 3.79
CA LEU A 715 -54.01 6.99 5.22
C LEU A 715 -54.86 8.12 5.84
N GLU A 716 -55.50 7.81 6.96
CA GLU A 716 -56.17 8.80 7.81
C GLU A 716 -55.12 9.44 8.72
N LEU A 717 -54.61 10.61 8.31
CA LEU A 717 -53.61 11.38 9.06
C LEU A 717 -54.26 12.62 9.68
N PRO A 718 -54.07 12.87 10.99
CA PRO A 718 -54.74 13.97 11.67
C PRO A 718 -54.32 15.36 11.16
N GLU A 719 -53.12 15.51 10.59
CA GLU A 719 -52.70 16.77 9.99
C GLU A 719 -53.41 17.07 8.64
N TYR A 720 -54.00 16.06 8.00
CA TYR A 720 -54.59 16.17 6.66
C TYR A 720 -56.10 15.94 6.72
N GLY A 721 -56.86 17.04 6.78
CA GLY A 721 -58.33 17.02 6.75
C GLY A 721 -58.92 17.35 5.38
N PRO A 722 -60.27 17.44 5.29
CA PRO A 722 -60.96 17.90 4.09
C PRO A 722 -60.41 19.24 3.59
N GLY A 723 -60.14 19.34 2.29
CA GLY A 723 -59.58 20.55 1.67
C GLY A 723 -58.05 20.69 1.72
N THR A 724 -57.34 19.74 2.35
CA THR A 724 -55.86 19.69 2.33
C THR A 724 -55.29 18.89 1.14
N GLY A 725 -56.12 18.42 0.21
CA GLY A 725 -55.67 17.59 -0.91
C GLY A 725 -54.60 18.26 -1.77
N LEU A 726 -54.71 19.56 -2.05
CA LEU A 726 -53.70 20.30 -2.81
C LEU A 726 -52.35 20.43 -2.06
N LEU A 727 -52.36 20.47 -0.73
CA LEU A 727 -51.15 20.47 0.07
C LEU A 727 -50.41 19.13 -0.10
N ALA A 728 -51.12 18.02 0.16
CA ALA A 728 -50.56 16.68 -0.01
C ALA A 728 -50.07 16.42 -1.45
N TRP A 729 -50.81 16.94 -2.43
CA TRP A 729 -50.44 16.85 -3.84
C TRP A 729 -49.14 17.58 -4.15
N LEU A 730 -48.99 18.81 -3.66
CA LEU A 730 -47.81 19.63 -3.90
C LEU A 730 -46.58 19.08 -3.18
N GLU A 731 -46.76 18.59 -1.94
CA GLU A 731 -45.74 17.83 -1.20
C GLU A 731 -45.24 16.62 -1.98
N CYS A 732 -46.15 15.84 -2.58
CA CYS A 732 -45.79 14.70 -3.41
C CYS A 732 -44.99 15.11 -4.66
N CYS A 733 -45.36 16.24 -5.30
CA CYS A 733 -44.65 16.75 -6.47
C CYS A 733 -43.20 17.14 -6.16
N CYS A 734 -42.92 17.62 -4.94
CA CYS A 734 -41.58 18.01 -4.52
C CYS A 734 -40.64 16.81 -4.27
N ILE A 735 -41.14 15.57 -4.23
CA ILE A 735 -40.31 14.40 -3.87
C ILE A 735 -39.27 14.07 -4.94
N SER A 736 -39.70 13.99 -6.20
CA SER A 736 -38.88 13.62 -7.35
C SER A 736 -39.57 14.00 -8.66
N GLY A 737 -38.80 14.08 -9.75
CA GLY A 737 -39.34 14.35 -11.09
C GLY A 737 -40.41 13.33 -11.53
N GLU A 738 -40.19 12.04 -11.26
CA GLU A 738 -41.16 10.98 -11.58
C GLU A 738 -42.50 11.18 -10.86
N LYS A 739 -42.45 11.51 -9.56
CA LYS A 739 -43.68 11.76 -8.78
C LYS A 739 -44.38 13.04 -9.22
N LYS A 740 -43.63 14.10 -9.52
CA LYS A 740 -44.16 15.33 -10.13
C LYS A 740 -44.94 15.04 -11.42
N ASP A 741 -44.35 14.28 -12.34
CA ASP A 741 -44.98 13.97 -13.63
C ASP A 741 -46.23 13.09 -13.46
N LEU A 742 -46.16 12.09 -12.57
CA LEU A 742 -47.32 11.27 -12.20
C LEU A 742 -48.45 12.13 -11.62
N MET A 743 -48.15 12.96 -10.62
CA MET A 743 -49.13 13.84 -9.97
C MET A 743 -49.77 14.83 -10.95
N LEU A 744 -49.00 15.39 -11.89
CA LEU A 744 -49.51 16.25 -12.96
C LEU A 744 -50.40 15.50 -13.95
N SER A 745 -50.19 14.20 -14.18
CA SER A 745 -51.00 13.38 -15.08
C SER A 745 -52.33 12.93 -14.45
N CYS A 746 -52.34 12.73 -13.12
CA CYS A 746 -53.50 12.25 -12.36
C CYS A 746 -54.37 13.39 -11.80
N LEU A 747 -53.92 14.64 -11.89
CA LEU A 747 -54.60 15.81 -11.35
C LEU A 747 -56.00 15.99 -11.97
N CYS A 748 -57.00 16.13 -11.12
CA CYS A 748 -58.40 16.32 -11.52
C CYS A 748 -58.84 17.75 -11.23
N VAL A 749 -58.98 18.56 -12.28
CA VAL A 749 -59.59 19.90 -12.22
C VAL A 749 -60.57 20.01 -13.37
N ASN A 750 -61.81 20.38 -13.09
CA ASN A 750 -62.79 20.63 -14.14
C ASN A 750 -62.54 21.98 -14.80
N THR A 751 -61.87 21.96 -15.96
CA THR A 751 -61.55 23.16 -16.73
C THR A 751 -62.77 23.86 -17.32
N ASP A 752 -63.90 23.15 -17.43
CA ASP A 752 -65.15 23.71 -17.98
C ASP A 752 -65.87 24.61 -16.95
N ASN A 753 -65.49 24.53 -15.67
CA ASN A 753 -66.05 25.33 -14.59
C ASN A 753 -65.05 26.43 -14.13
N PRO A 754 -65.27 27.71 -14.51
CA PRO A 754 -64.33 28.78 -14.17
C PRO A 754 -64.23 29.04 -12.67
N ASP A 755 -65.29 28.81 -11.90
CA ASP A 755 -65.28 28.97 -10.45
C ASP A 755 -64.38 27.93 -9.77
N GLU A 756 -64.36 26.70 -10.32
CA GLU A 756 -63.51 25.62 -9.83
C GLU A 756 -62.03 25.91 -10.11
N VAL A 757 -61.69 26.37 -11.32
CA VAL A 757 -60.33 26.78 -11.67
C VAL A 757 -59.85 27.96 -10.80
N ASN A 758 -60.73 28.90 -10.48
CA ASN A 758 -60.41 30.03 -9.59
C ASN A 758 -60.19 29.56 -8.14
N MET A 759 -61.03 28.65 -7.63
CA MET A 759 -60.86 28.06 -6.30
C MET A 759 -59.59 27.21 -6.23
N PHE A 760 -59.30 26.43 -7.27
CA PHE A 760 -58.05 25.69 -7.43
C PHE A 760 -56.85 26.64 -7.36
N SER A 761 -56.89 27.75 -8.10
CA SER A 761 -55.78 28.72 -8.12
C SER A 761 -55.53 29.36 -6.76
N LYS A 762 -56.60 29.68 -6.01
CA LYS A 762 -56.48 30.19 -4.62
C LYS A 762 -55.98 29.12 -3.66
N GLY A 763 -56.50 27.90 -3.74
CA GLY A 763 -56.07 26.77 -2.93
C GLY A 763 -54.61 26.41 -3.20
N PHE A 764 -54.19 26.45 -4.46
CA PHE A 764 -52.81 26.23 -4.89
C PHE A 764 -51.87 27.27 -4.28
N LEU A 765 -52.24 28.56 -4.27
CA LEU A 765 -51.45 29.61 -3.63
C LEU A 765 -51.25 29.33 -2.13
N VAL A 766 -52.31 28.91 -1.43
CA VAL A 766 -52.22 28.56 0.00
C VAL A 766 -51.32 27.34 0.22
N ALA A 767 -51.49 26.28 -0.57
CA ALA A 767 -50.63 25.09 -0.52
C ALA A 767 -49.17 25.47 -0.81
N MET A 768 -48.91 26.31 -1.80
CA MET A 768 -47.56 26.76 -2.16
C MET A 768 -46.89 27.54 -1.03
N VAL A 769 -47.62 28.39 -0.31
CA VAL A 769 -47.08 29.13 0.85
C VAL A 769 -46.76 28.19 2.03
N GLN A 770 -47.48 27.08 2.16
CA GLN A 770 -47.19 26.03 3.17
C GLN A 770 -46.04 25.10 2.75
N VAL A 771 -45.81 24.93 1.44
CA VAL A 771 -44.76 24.04 0.91
C VAL A 771 -43.42 24.72 0.76
N LEU A 772 -43.40 25.93 0.20
CA LEU A 772 -42.19 26.65 -0.20
C LEU A 772 -41.15 26.75 0.94
N PRO A 773 -41.51 27.09 2.20
CA PRO A 773 -40.48 27.34 3.21
C PRO A 773 -39.72 26.12 3.73
N TRP A 774 -40.23 24.90 3.53
CA TRP A 774 -39.49 23.69 3.87
C TRP A 774 -38.81 23.04 2.65
N CYS A 775 -39.05 23.54 1.44
CA CYS A 775 -38.36 23.08 0.25
C CYS A 775 -36.85 23.31 0.35
N SER A 776 -36.07 22.33 -0.08
CA SER A 776 -34.71 22.56 -0.51
C SER A 776 -34.66 23.31 -1.85
N THR A 777 -33.47 23.69 -2.32
CA THR A 777 -33.28 24.32 -3.63
C THR A 777 -33.78 23.41 -4.76
N THR A 778 -33.47 22.11 -4.67
CA THR A 778 -33.89 21.07 -5.61
C THR A 778 -35.42 20.85 -5.59
N GLU A 779 -36.04 20.76 -4.42
CA GLU A 779 -37.50 20.66 -4.29
C GLU A 779 -38.20 21.94 -4.81
N CYS A 780 -37.62 23.11 -4.57
CA CYS A 780 -38.13 24.39 -5.08
C CYS A 780 -38.07 24.48 -6.62
N LYS A 781 -37.05 23.90 -7.24
CA LYS A 781 -36.98 23.77 -8.70
C LYS A 781 -38.08 22.86 -9.25
N LEU A 782 -38.37 21.75 -8.59
CA LEU A 782 -39.51 20.89 -8.96
C LEU A 782 -40.83 21.66 -8.83
N LEU A 783 -41.02 22.39 -7.73
CA LEU A 783 -42.19 23.25 -7.53
C LEU A 783 -42.35 24.29 -8.63
N SER A 784 -41.25 24.92 -9.06
CA SER A 784 -41.27 25.90 -10.15
C SER A 784 -41.70 25.27 -11.48
N GLN A 785 -41.23 24.05 -11.77
CA GLN A 785 -41.66 23.28 -12.93
C GLN A 785 -43.14 22.89 -12.86
N VAL A 786 -43.67 22.55 -11.68
CA VAL A 786 -45.11 22.30 -11.48
C VAL A 786 -45.92 23.53 -11.85
N VAL A 787 -45.53 24.70 -11.34
CA VAL A 787 -46.23 25.96 -11.62
C VAL A 787 -46.24 26.25 -13.11
N LEU A 788 -45.09 26.19 -13.77
CA LEU A 788 -44.98 26.42 -15.22
C LEU A 788 -45.86 25.44 -16.01
N SER A 789 -45.85 24.14 -15.67
CA SER A 789 -46.71 23.16 -16.33
C SER A 789 -48.20 23.43 -16.12
N LEU A 790 -48.62 23.93 -14.96
CA LEU A 790 -50.02 24.27 -14.70
C LEU A 790 -50.46 25.54 -15.45
N LEU A 791 -49.56 26.53 -15.58
CA LEU A 791 -49.80 27.75 -16.37
C LEU A 791 -49.90 27.42 -17.87
N GLU A 792 -48.99 26.60 -18.40
CA GLU A 792 -48.99 26.14 -19.79
C GLU A 792 -50.28 25.37 -20.14
N ARG A 793 -50.74 24.50 -19.23
CA ARG A 793 -52.00 23.74 -19.37
C ARG A 793 -53.26 24.56 -19.06
N GLN A 794 -53.11 25.84 -18.70
CA GLN A 794 -54.21 26.74 -18.31
C GLN A 794 -55.06 26.24 -17.12
N LEU A 795 -54.47 25.40 -16.27
CA LEU A 795 -55.11 24.89 -15.04
C LEU A 795 -54.93 25.85 -13.86
N LEU A 796 -53.89 26.68 -13.91
CA LEU A 796 -53.63 27.71 -12.92
C LEU A 796 -53.88 29.09 -13.54
N HIS A 797 -54.80 29.85 -12.94
CA HIS A 797 -55.10 31.21 -13.38
C HIS A 797 -54.34 32.23 -12.53
N VAL A 798 -53.36 32.90 -13.14
CA VAL A 798 -52.67 34.05 -12.54
C VAL A 798 -52.82 35.24 -13.48
N PRO A 799 -53.33 36.39 -13.00
CA PRO A 799 -53.47 37.57 -13.85
C PRO A 799 -52.11 38.17 -14.20
N TYR A 800 -51.99 38.76 -15.38
CA TYR A 800 -50.84 39.57 -15.80
C TYR A 800 -50.70 40.90 -15.05
N SER A 801 -51.21 41.00 -13.82
CA SER A 801 -51.46 42.30 -13.17
C SER A 801 -50.24 43.19 -13.22
N LEU A 802 -50.34 44.28 -13.97
CA LEU A 802 -49.31 45.30 -14.11
C LEU A 802 -49.37 46.24 -12.90
N GLU A 803 -49.22 45.71 -11.68
CA GLU A 803 -49.41 46.48 -10.44
C GLU A 803 -48.58 47.78 -10.43
N TYR A 804 -47.42 47.77 -11.11
CA TYR A 804 -46.45 48.85 -11.09
C TYR A 804 -46.29 49.65 -12.38
N ILE A 805 -46.50 49.06 -13.57
CA ILE A 805 -46.30 49.74 -14.87
C ILE A 805 -47.61 49.70 -15.66
N GLN A 806 -48.44 50.72 -15.47
CA GLN A 806 -49.80 50.76 -16.02
C GLN A 806 -49.88 51.18 -17.50
N TYR A 807 -48.80 51.76 -18.05
CA TYR A 807 -48.74 52.14 -19.47
C TYR A 807 -48.08 51.01 -20.26
N MET A 808 -48.89 50.19 -20.94
CA MET A 808 -48.39 49.29 -21.97
C MET A 808 -48.02 50.10 -23.22
N PRO A 809 -46.75 50.11 -23.67
CA PRO A 809 -46.49 50.31 -25.08
C PRO A 809 -47.12 49.15 -25.86
N LEU A 810 -47.20 49.23 -27.18
CA LEU A 810 -47.71 48.16 -28.06
C LEU A 810 -46.78 46.91 -28.07
N LEU A 811 -46.35 46.43 -26.89
CA LEU A 811 -45.42 45.32 -26.68
C LEU A 811 -46.14 43.97 -26.77
N ASN A 812 -45.48 42.99 -27.38
CA ASN A 812 -45.99 41.63 -27.43
C ASN A 812 -45.47 40.80 -26.25
N LEU A 813 -46.17 40.83 -25.12
CA LEU A 813 -45.78 40.06 -23.93
C LEU A 813 -46.17 38.58 -23.97
N ARG A 814 -46.84 38.09 -25.03
CA ARG A 814 -47.27 36.69 -25.13
C ARG A 814 -46.12 35.68 -24.98
N PRO A 815 -44.91 35.90 -25.56
CA PRO A 815 -43.80 34.95 -25.42
C PRO A 815 -43.33 34.76 -23.97
N PHE A 816 -43.54 35.76 -23.12
CA PHE A 816 -43.06 35.80 -21.73
C PHE A 816 -44.22 35.75 -20.72
N ALA A 817 -45.39 35.34 -21.19
CA ALA A 817 -46.62 35.32 -20.40
C ALA A 817 -46.46 34.50 -19.12
N TYR A 818 -45.91 33.31 -19.24
CA TYR A 818 -45.74 32.38 -18.12
C TYR A 818 -44.69 32.86 -17.13
N ASP A 819 -43.60 33.47 -17.58
CA ASP A 819 -42.58 34.06 -16.70
C ASP A 819 -43.15 35.21 -15.86
N LEU A 820 -43.92 36.10 -16.48
CA LEU A 820 -44.60 37.20 -15.77
C LEU A 820 -45.64 36.66 -14.77
N GLN A 821 -46.45 35.69 -15.17
CA GLN A 821 -47.42 35.03 -14.29
C GLN A 821 -46.74 34.34 -13.11
N PHE A 822 -45.62 33.66 -13.35
CA PHE A 822 -44.83 33.03 -12.29
C PHE A 822 -44.29 34.06 -11.30
N SER A 823 -43.72 35.16 -11.79
CA SER A 823 -43.24 36.26 -10.94
C SER A 823 -44.36 36.88 -10.10
N VAL A 824 -45.55 37.11 -10.68
CA VAL A 824 -46.73 37.61 -9.94
C VAL A 824 -47.20 36.61 -8.90
N LEU A 825 -47.23 35.32 -9.22
CA LEU A 825 -47.63 34.28 -8.26
C LEU A 825 -46.71 34.27 -7.04
N LEU A 826 -45.39 34.32 -7.25
CA LEU A 826 -44.42 34.39 -6.16
C LEU A 826 -44.59 35.67 -5.34
N LEU A 827 -44.86 36.81 -5.97
CA LEU A 827 -45.20 38.04 -5.24
C LEU A 827 -46.43 37.85 -4.35
N ARG A 828 -47.51 37.26 -4.86
CA ARG A 828 -48.72 36.97 -4.06
C ARG A 828 -48.44 36.02 -2.91
N ALA A 829 -47.57 35.03 -3.12
CA ALA A 829 -47.17 34.09 -2.09
C ALA A 829 -46.45 34.80 -0.94
N PHE A 830 -45.52 35.70 -1.25
CA PHE A 830 -44.83 36.51 -0.24
C PHE A 830 -45.74 37.55 0.41
N GLN A 831 -46.70 38.13 -0.32
CA GLN A 831 -47.72 39.00 0.29
C GLN A 831 -48.52 38.25 1.36
N LEU A 832 -48.86 36.96 1.13
CA LEU A 832 -49.53 36.14 2.13
C LEU A 832 -48.59 35.74 3.26
N LEU A 833 -47.38 35.28 2.94
CA LEU A 833 -46.39 34.81 3.92
C LEU A 833 -45.91 35.93 4.86
N CYS A 834 -45.77 37.15 4.36
CA CYS A 834 -45.41 38.34 5.14
C CYS A 834 -46.61 39.07 5.74
N SER A 835 -47.84 38.57 5.53
CA SER A 835 -49.03 39.17 6.12
C SER A 835 -49.07 38.95 7.64
N SER A 836 -49.89 39.73 8.34
CA SER A 836 -50.12 39.54 9.77
C SER A 836 -50.61 38.14 10.13
N SER A 837 -51.37 37.49 9.24
CA SER A 837 -51.87 36.12 9.42
C SER A 837 -50.77 35.05 9.48
N CYS A 838 -49.64 35.28 8.82
CA CYS A 838 -48.52 34.33 8.75
C CYS A 838 -47.26 34.82 9.50
N SER A 839 -47.35 35.96 10.19
CA SER A 839 -46.22 36.62 10.86
C SER A 839 -45.42 35.74 11.84
N ASN A 840 -46.08 34.78 12.49
CA ASN A 840 -45.46 33.85 13.44
C ASN A 840 -45.15 32.47 12.85
N TRP A 841 -45.36 32.28 11.54
CA TRP A 841 -45.19 30.97 10.93
C TRP A 841 -43.70 30.61 10.78
N LEU A 842 -42.87 31.56 10.36
CA LEU A 842 -41.44 31.31 10.11
C LEU A 842 -40.54 31.89 11.19
N SER A 843 -39.52 31.11 11.57
CA SER A 843 -38.36 31.63 12.29
C SER A 843 -37.54 32.58 11.42
N PHE A 844 -36.62 33.33 12.05
CA PHE A 844 -35.71 34.23 11.35
C PHE A 844 -34.89 33.50 10.25
N ASP A 845 -34.37 32.31 10.57
CA ASP A 845 -33.64 31.49 9.59
C ASP A 845 -34.55 30.97 8.47
N GLY A 846 -35.80 30.61 8.79
CA GLY A 846 -36.80 30.21 7.79
C GLY A 846 -37.15 31.34 6.82
N GLN A 847 -37.23 32.58 7.31
CA GLN A 847 -37.43 33.76 6.46
C GLN A 847 -36.24 33.98 5.52
N LYS A 848 -35.00 33.92 6.04
CA LYS A 848 -33.78 34.02 5.21
C LYS A 848 -33.71 32.91 4.16
N HIS A 849 -34.10 31.68 4.52
CA HIS A 849 -34.16 30.56 3.58
C HIS A 849 -35.18 30.79 2.47
N THR A 850 -36.40 31.23 2.81
CA THR A 850 -37.45 31.50 1.81
C THR A 850 -37.03 32.62 0.85
N ALA A 851 -36.35 33.66 1.34
CA ALA A 851 -35.75 34.70 0.48
C ALA A 851 -34.71 34.13 -0.51
N ARG A 852 -33.90 33.15 -0.08
CA ARG A 852 -32.97 32.45 -0.98
C ARG A 852 -33.71 31.64 -2.04
N LEU A 853 -34.76 30.90 -1.66
CA LEU A 853 -35.57 30.12 -2.60
C LEU A 853 -36.21 31.00 -3.67
N TYR A 854 -36.80 32.13 -3.27
CA TYR A 854 -37.33 33.12 -4.21
C TYR A 854 -36.25 33.62 -5.16
N SER A 855 -35.06 33.93 -4.62
CA SER A 855 -33.93 34.39 -5.41
C SER A 855 -33.54 33.39 -6.49
N VAL A 856 -33.44 32.11 -6.12
CA VAL A 856 -33.17 31.02 -7.06
C VAL A 856 -34.25 30.91 -8.14
N CYS A 857 -35.54 30.93 -7.76
CA CYS A 857 -36.65 30.85 -8.72
C CYS A 857 -36.60 31.99 -9.75
N ILE A 858 -36.33 33.22 -9.31
CA ILE A 858 -36.29 34.38 -10.20
C ILE A 858 -35.03 34.37 -11.05
N SER A 859 -33.85 34.01 -10.52
CA SER A 859 -32.63 33.87 -11.33
C SER A 859 -32.81 32.82 -12.44
N ASP A 860 -33.38 31.65 -12.12
CA ASP A 860 -33.65 30.59 -13.12
C ASP A 860 -34.64 31.08 -14.22
N MET A 861 -35.67 31.84 -13.84
CA MET A 861 -36.62 32.46 -14.76
C MET A 861 -35.93 33.52 -15.66
N LEU A 862 -35.10 34.38 -15.08
CA LEU A 862 -34.36 35.41 -15.81
C LEU A 862 -33.37 34.79 -16.82
N ASP A 863 -32.72 33.67 -16.46
CA ASP A 863 -31.89 32.90 -17.37
C ASP A 863 -32.69 32.23 -18.50
N ALA A 864 -33.94 31.82 -18.23
CA ALA A 864 -34.85 31.32 -19.27
C ALA A 864 -35.24 32.43 -20.26
N VAL A 865 -35.61 33.62 -19.77
CA VAL A 865 -35.92 34.81 -20.59
C VAL A 865 -34.72 35.19 -21.46
N LYS A 866 -33.51 35.19 -20.89
CA LYS A 866 -32.26 35.48 -21.62
C LYS A 866 -31.97 34.44 -22.72
N ARG A 867 -32.20 33.16 -22.45
CA ARG A 867 -32.03 32.08 -23.45
C ARG A 867 -33.05 32.18 -24.58
N GLN A 868 -34.32 32.42 -24.27
CA GLN A 868 -35.35 32.64 -25.28
C GLN A 868 -34.96 33.80 -26.22
N MET A 869 -34.48 34.92 -25.66
CA MET A 869 -34.01 36.05 -26.45
C MET A 869 -32.88 35.64 -27.44
N ALA A 870 -31.90 34.86 -26.97
CA ALA A 870 -30.79 34.37 -27.80
C ALA A 870 -31.25 33.42 -28.91
N GLU A 871 -32.16 32.49 -28.60
CA GLU A 871 -32.70 31.54 -29.57
C GLU A 871 -33.49 32.23 -30.70
N TYR A 872 -34.31 33.23 -30.37
CA TYR A 872 -35.01 34.05 -31.37
C TYR A 872 -34.03 34.80 -32.29
N SER A 873 -32.93 35.32 -31.74
CA SER A 873 -31.90 36.01 -32.55
C SER A 873 -31.17 35.09 -33.53
N LEU A 874 -31.01 33.80 -33.21
CA LEU A 874 -30.37 32.80 -34.08
C LEU A 874 -31.32 32.29 -35.18
N GLN A 875 -32.60 32.12 -34.87
CA GLN A 875 -33.61 31.67 -35.84
C GLN A 875 -33.92 32.74 -36.90
N MET A 876 -33.82 34.02 -36.55
CA MET A 876 -34.14 35.15 -37.42
C MET A 876 -32.98 35.61 -38.34
N GLN A 877 -31.77 35.04 -38.23
CA GLN A 877 -30.73 35.25 -39.25
C GLN A 877 -31.10 34.68 -40.64
N LYS A 878 -32.22 33.96 -40.76
CA LYS A 878 -32.75 33.42 -42.02
C LYS A 878 -33.88 34.24 -42.67
N VAL A 879 -34.41 35.28 -42.01
CA VAL A 879 -35.48 36.14 -42.56
C VAL A 879 -35.22 37.58 -42.13
N GLU A 880 -35.03 38.51 -43.08
CA GLU A 880 -34.87 39.95 -42.84
C GLU A 880 -36.17 40.56 -42.26
N ILE A 881 -36.38 40.44 -40.95
CA ILE A 881 -37.36 41.25 -40.19
C ILE A 881 -36.65 41.81 -38.95
N GLU A 882 -36.88 43.09 -38.67
CA GLU A 882 -36.24 43.89 -37.63
C GLU A 882 -36.39 43.29 -36.21
N VAL A 883 -35.37 43.53 -35.38
CA VAL A 883 -35.23 43.07 -33.99
C VAL A 883 -36.28 43.72 -33.09
N GLU A 884 -37.29 42.97 -32.62
CA GLU A 884 -38.41 43.53 -31.83
C GLU A 884 -38.77 42.74 -30.56
N ASN A 885 -37.81 42.29 -29.73
CA ASN A 885 -38.11 41.77 -28.38
C ASN A 885 -37.31 42.45 -27.24
N VAL A 886 -36.43 43.42 -27.55
CA VAL A 886 -35.58 44.07 -26.54
C VAL A 886 -36.41 44.87 -25.53
N GLN A 887 -37.49 45.51 -26.00
CA GLN A 887 -38.36 46.33 -25.14
C GLN A 887 -39.21 45.48 -24.20
N GLU A 888 -39.69 44.33 -24.68
CA GLU A 888 -40.40 43.30 -23.92
C GLU A 888 -39.54 42.78 -22.77
N VAL A 889 -38.28 42.45 -23.05
CA VAL A 889 -37.35 41.95 -22.02
C VAL A 889 -36.97 43.04 -21.00
N LEU A 890 -36.73 44.28 -21.45
CA LEU A 890 -36.53 45.42 -20.55
C LEU A 890 -37.74 45.68 -19.65
N PHE A 891 -38.96 45.50 -20.18
CA PHE A 891 -40.19 45.59 -19.41
C PHE A 891 -40.27 44.50 -18.34
N ILE A 892 -39.95 43.25 -18.69
CA ILE A 892 -39.93 42.12 -17.74
C ILE A 892 -38.93 42.38 -16.63
N TYR A 893 -37.69 42.78 -16.94
CA TYR A 893 -36.69 43.09 -15.92
C TYR A 893 -37.16 44.22 -14.99
N SER A 894 -37.83 45.24 -15.54
CA SER A 894 -38.41 46.32 -14.73
C SER A 894 -39.52 45.83 -13.80
N GLN A 895 -40.43 44.99 -14.30
CA GLN A 895 -41.52 44.42 -13.48
C GLN A 895 -40.99 43.51 -12.38
N VAL A 896 -40.09 42.60 -12.72
CA VAL A 896 -39.49 41.67 -11.77
C VAL A 896 -38.72 42.46 -10.71
N PHE A 897 -37.96 43.49 -11.09
CA PHE A 897 -37.30 44.39 -10.13
C PHE A 897 -38.30 45.02 -9.15
N CYS A 898 -39.45 45.50 -9.62
CA CYS A 898 -40.51 46.00 -8.74
C CYS A 898 -41.04 44.94 -7.79
N HIS A 899 -41.28 43.71 -8.26
CA HIS A 899 -41.72 42.60 -7.42
C HIS A 899 -40.68 42.27 -6.34
N VAL A 900 -39.39 42.21 -6.68
CA VAL A 900 -38.31 41.96 -5.71
C VAL A 900 -38.27 43.05 -4.64
N LEU A 901 -38.32 44.33 -5.04
CA LEU A 901 -38.30 45.44 -4.09
C LEU A 901 -39.55 45.48 -3.19
N HIS A 902 -40.73 45.12 -3.72
CA HIS A 902 -41.93 44.99 -2.90
C HIS A 902 -41.75 43.93 -1.81
N ILE A 903 -41.19 42.76 -2.16
CA ILE A 903 -40.92 41.71 -1.18
C ILE A 903 -39.89 42.18 -0.15
N ILE A 904 -38.81 42.86 -0.58
CA ILE A 904 -37.82 43.45 0.34
C ILE A 904 -38.48 44.38 1.35
N ALA A 905 -39.48 45.18 0.94
CA ALA A 905 -40.18 46.10 1.83
C ALA A 905 -41.12 45.41 2.84
N MET A 906 -41.61 44.21 2.51
CA MET A 906 -42.49 43.41 3.39
C MET A 906 -41.70 42.52 4.36
N MET A 907 -40.50 42.10 3.99
CA MET A 907 -39.70 41.17 4.78
C MET A 907 -38.96 41.86 5.95
N PRO A 908 -38.74 41.15 7.07
CA PRO A 908 -38.00 41.71 8.21
C PRO A 908 -36.57 42.10 7.87
N GLU A 909 -36.06 43.14 8.54
CA GLU A 909 -34.68 43.60 8.36
C GLU A 909 -33.67 42.46 8.58
N ASN A 910 -32.58 42.46 7.80
CA ASN A 910 -31.52 41.45 7.79
C ASN A 910 -31.87 40.07 7.22
N THR A 911 -33.09 39.85 6.71
CA THR A 911 -33.46 38.60 6.00
C THR A 911 -33.39 38.73 4.47
N CYS A 912 -33.39 39.97 3.96
CA CYS A 912 -33.55 40.29 2.54
C CYS A 912 -32.25 40.29 1.71
N GLU A 913 -31.11 39.91 2.28
CA GLU A 913 -29.80 39.94 1.62
C GLU A 913 -29.78 39.22 0.25
N PRO A 914 -30.34 37.99 0.09
CA PRO A 914 -30.40 37.33 -1.22
C PRO A 914 -31.22 38.10 -2.27
N LEU A 915 -32.27 38.80 -1.83
CA LEU A 915 -33.14 39.60 -2.70
C LEU A 915 -32.45 40.91 -3.13
N PHE A 916 -31.64 41.48 -2.25
CA PHE A 916 -30.82 42.64 -2.56
C PHE A 916 -29.80 42.32 -3.65
N PHE A 917 -29.09 41.19 -3.55
CA PHE A 917 -28.15 40.76 -4.59
C PHE A 917 -28.86 40.48 -5.91
N LEU A 918 -30.02 39.81 -5.88
CA LEU A 918 -30.85 39.61 -7.07
C LEU A 918 -31.27 40.94 -7.71
N SER A 919 -31.63 41.95 -6.91
CA SER A 919 -32.01 43.27 -7.42
C SER A 919 -30.85 43.93 -8.18
N LEU A 920 -29.61 43.77 -7.71
CA LEU A 920 -28.41 44.26 -8.40
C LEU A 920 -28.09 43.47 -9.68
N GLU A 921 -28.33 42.16 -9.66
CA GLU A 921 -28.21 41.29 -10.83
C GLU A 921 -29.19 41.74 -11.93
N ILE A 922 -30.47 41.92 -11.59
CA ILE A 922 -31.51 42.39 -12.52
C ILE A 922 -31.12 43.75 -13.14
N LEU A 923 -30.66 44.71 -12.32
CA LEU A 923 -30.21 46.01 -12.83
C LEU A 923 -28.99 45.88 -13.76
N SER A 924 -28.09 44.94 -13.50
CA SER A 924 -26.92 44.69 -14.36
C SER A 924 -27.31 44.05 -15.69
N MET A 925 -28.28 43.13 -15.68
CA MET A 925 -28.85 42.58 -16.91
C MET A 925 -29.60 43.64 -17.72
N TYR A 926 -30.35 44.51 -17.03
CA TYR A 926 -31.03 45.66 -17.62
C TYR A 926 -30.04 46.60 -18.30
N GLU A 927 -28.96 46.97 -17.60
CA GLU A 927 -27.87 47.81 -18.13
C GLU A 927 -27.25 47.20 -19.39
N SER A 928 -26.91 45.91 -19.33
CA SER A 928 -26.26 45.19 -20.44
C SER A 928 -27.16 45.09 -21.67
N LEU A 929 -28.44 44.78 -21.48
CA LEU A 929 -29.39 44.66 -22.59
C LEU A 929 -29.67 46.03 -23.22
N ARG A 930 -29.80 47.06 -22.38
CA ARG A 930 -30.07 48.42 -22.82
C ARG A 930 -28.93 49.04 -23.61
N ALA A 931 -27.67 48.70 -23.31
CA ALA A 931 -26.53 49.17 -24.10
C ALA A 931 -26.62 48.80 -25.59
N ASN A 932 -27.43 47.78 -25.92
CA ASN A 932 -27.65 47.30 -27.28
C ASN A 932 -28.94 47.85 -27.94
N ASP A 933 -29.71 48.73 -27.27
CA ASP A 933 -30.94 49.30 -27.82
C ASP A 933 -30.65 50.54 -28.71
N THR A 934 -30.91 50.40 -30.02
CA THR A 934 -30.67 51.45 -31.03
C THR A 934 -31.93 52.29 -31.35
N SER A 935 -32.99 52.22 -30.55
CA SER A 935 -34.26 52.91 -30.82
C SER A 935 -34.17 54.45 -30.75
N LYS A 936 -34.88 55.14 -31.66
CA LYS A 936 -34.82 56.61 -31.84
C LYS A 936 -35.40 57.44 -30.67
N SER A 937 -36.13 56.82 -29.74
CA SER A 937 -36.75 57.45 -28.56
C SER A 937 -36.10 57.05 -27.23
N SER A 938 -34.91 56.44 -27.26
CA SER A 938 -34.26 55.81 -26.10
C SER A 938 -33.91 56.78 -24.97
N SER A 939 -33.57 58.03 -25.26
CA SER A 939 -33.11 59.01 -24.24
C SER A 939 -34.22 59.52 -23.31
N LEU A 940 -35.40 59.83 -23.84
CA LEU A 940 -36.56 60.23 -23.02
C LEU A 940 -37.09 59.04 -22.22
N ARG A 941 -37.13 57.85 -22.85
CA ARG A 941 -37.55 56.62 -22.19
C ARG A 941 -36.61 56.26 -21.04
N GLN A 942 -35.30 56.40 -21.25
CA GLN A 942 -34.27 56.24 -20.21
C GLN A 942 -34.51 57.18 -19.02
N ALA A 943 -34.77 58.47 -19.26
CA ALA A 943 -34.98 59.41 -18.18
C ALA A 943 -36.22 59.04 -17.33
N ASN A 944 -37.30 58.63 -17.99
CA ASN A 944 -38.54 58.21 -17.33
C ASN A 944 -38.38 56.88 -16.56
N GLU A 945 -37.77 55.87 -17.18
CA GLU A 945 -37.48 54.57 -16.56
C GLU A 945 -36.55 54.73 -15.35
N ARG A 946 -35.49 55.53 -15.48
CA ARG A 946 -34.56 55.82 -14.38
C ARG A 946 -35.26 56.55 -13.22
N HIS A 947 -36.12 57.52 -13.51
CA HIS A 947 -36.92 58.19 -12.48
C HIS A 947 -37.86 57.21 -11.77
N PHE A 948 -38.54 56.34 -12.52
CA PHE A 948 -39.41 55.31 -11.99
C PHE A 948 -38.67 54.32 -11.07
N LEU A 949 -37.55 53.74 -11.54
CA LEU A 949 -36.75 52.80 -10.75
C LEU A 949 -36.24 53.43 -9.44
N LYS A 950 -35.87 54.71 -9.47
CA LYS A 950 -35.51 55.46 -8.25
C LYS A 950 -36.69 55.54 -7.28
N SER A 951 -37.86 55.94 -7.75
CA SER A 951 -39.05 56.08 -6.91
C SER A 951 -39.44 54.77 -6.22
N ILE A 952 -39.33 53.62 -6.90
CA ILE A 952 -39.59 52.32 -6.27
C ILE A 952 -38.53 52.01 -5.20
N THR A 953 -37.25 52.32 -5.49
CA THR A 953 -36.11 52.05 -4.59
C THR A 953 -36.16 52.86 -3.28
N GLU A 954 -36.87 53.99 -3.24
CA GLU A 954 -37.07 54.78 -2.02
C GLU A 954 -37.79 53.99 -0.91
N ASN A 955 -38.58 52.99 -1.27
CA ASN A 955 -39.33 52.13 -0.34
C ASN A 955 -38.46 51.07 0.37
N VAL A 956 -37.17 50.95 0.04
CA VAL A 956 -36.26 50.03 0.71
C VAL A 956 -35.86 50.60 2.07
N SER A 957 -36.22 49.89 3.15
CA SER A 957 -36.00 50.32 4.54
C SER A 957 -34.51 50.41 4.90
N ASN A 958 -33.69 49.45 4.47
CA ASN A 958 -32.26 49.42 4.76
C ASN A 958 -31.50 50.50 3.96
N GLU A 959 -30.89 51.45 4.68
CA GLU A 959 -30.21 52.60 4.05
C GLU A 959 -29.04 52.23 3.15
N HIS A 960 -28.25 51.22 3.53
CA HIS A 960 -27.10 50.78 2.75
C HIS A 960 -27.54 50.12 1.45
N HIS A 961 -28.53 49.22 1.51
CA HIS A 961 -29.11 48.60 0.32
C HIS A 961 -29.72 49.64 -0.61
N ARG A 962 -30.50 50.58 -0.06
CA ARG A 962 -31.11 51.69 -0.81
C ARG A 962 -30.06 52.56 -1.50
N ALA A 963 -29.00 52.97 -0.79
CA ALA A 963 -27.94 53.80 -1.36
C ALA A 963 -27.19 53.10 -2.50
N THR A 964 -26.87 51.82 -2.35
CA THR A 964 -26.19 51.02 -3.37
C THR A 964 -27.05 50.84 -4.63
N LEU A 965 -28.34 50.52 -4.47
CA LEU A 965 -29.28 50.44 -5.59
C LEU A 965 -29.43 51.79 -6.31
N MET A 966 -29.57 52.89 -5.56
CA MET A 966 -29.63 54.24 -6.11
C MET A 966 -28.36 54.59 -6.90
N GLN A 967 -27.19 54.19 -6.40
CA GLN A 967 -25.93 54.40 -7.12
C GLN A 967 -25.88 53.59 -8.43
N LYS A 968 -26.34 52.34 -8.42
CA LYS A 968 -26.40 51.49 -9.63
C LYS A 968 -27.41 52.04 -10.64
N ILE A 969 -28.60 52.43 -10.21
CA ILE A 969 -29.62 53.09 -11.07
C ILE A 969 -29.10 54.42 -11.63
N ASN A 970 -28.24 55.13 -10.90
CA ASN A 970 -27.63 56.35 -11.40
C ASN A 970 -26.60 56.15 -12.53
N LYS A 971 -26.10 54.93 -12.71
CA LYS A 971 -25.18 54.57 -13.79
C LYS A 971 -25.90 54.12 -15.06
N LEU A 972 -27.19 53.73 -14.95
CA LEU A 972 -28.11 53.59 -16.08
C LEU A 972 -28.32 54.96 -16.75
#